data_AF-A0A158NBA0-F1
#
_entry.id   AF-A0A158NBA0-F1
#
_cell.length_a   1.000
_cell.length_b   1.000
_cell.length_c   1.000
_cell.angle_alpha   90.00
_cell.angle_beta   90.00
_cell.angle_gamma   90.00
#
_symmetry.space_group_name_H-M   'P 1'
#
loop_
_entity.id
_entity.type
_entity.pdbx_description
1 polymer ?
#
loop_
_entity_poly.entity_id
_entity_poly.type
_entity_poly.pdbx_seq_one_letter_code
_entity_poly.pdbx_strand_id
1 'polypeptide(L)'
;MKIKDNISSLEDSQDNKDESSWRKALEAKNHAILLERTLENLQIEHDKCKDLLGDAKHIESWKEETETMNQHIIQLEQQLKCCEGLKDINGHDRISNKNIETQLKACENCNLNAKDRRILALEQQVTALKNSLKNYTSTTKFSEKDNSDEKTNMKVKESWKQEIEAKNQYIIELKQKTVLLENLLRKNVDAQKMRDLEKRINRKSKRIVELENAVRELEDFLKEDMKEMRDLRYQISLDKECIMKMEKWIQKNNLTNAGIDKARIIELEEMVTNLEDYVKEHDIDGLKRKLQDRECRIVQLENQIFELRKLSKCEENISVRDLSKVNFLSNNEIACELEEKKQKTKEIMHAVEEVNKIQKYEQEESLKIRLQEKEQKMKEMGHDISEKDNRIQRYEQQIVEQQNKILKMEKEMIKIEEGFSETEIISALKKEIRLKNERVQELEMEVNSLETSLGERIDVAIEELIATLKEKEEIELQLKKNLADKENKLEELEAALRQSIGITDEIEAKLKNEKKLRKESDRRRKKITVMQAASATKCITCKPLLYKIFKTEGKLGQSIQEKTVQLQELHQIKRDVLKAALSEKDAHLALLEHSGIQTPTQADQAAKLKADKKILLDRLREEDEKSIKLDLRETTPHLFQKIFKISDDSEDSSDNNNNNNNNSFDDRFSRINSPKSIAVNDDSSPTLATTSCKYS
;
A
#
# COMPACT_ATOMS: atom_id res chain seq x y z
N MET A 1 -101.11 -87.03 -55.67
CA MET A 1 -100.90 -85.66 -55.17
C MET A 1 -100.25 -85.75 -53.78
N LYS A 2 -98.91 -85.76 -53.70
CA LYS A 2 -98.14 -85.75 -52.43
C LYS A 2 -96.65 -85.46 -52.69
N ILE A 3 -96.35 -84.25 -53.16
CA ILE A 3 -94.99 -83.75 -53.38
C ILE A 3 -94.96 -82.27 -52.98
N LYS A 4 -94.50 -81.96 -51.76
CA LYS A 4 -93.91 -80.64 -51.42
C LYS A 4 -93.18 -80.55 -50.07
N ASP A 5 -93.48 -81.43 -49.11
CA ASP A 5 -93.07 -81.20 -47.71
C ASP A 5 -91.69 -81.77 -47.31
N ASN A 6 -90.98 -82.40 -48.24
CA ASN A 6 -89.78 -83.22 -47.96
C ASN A 6 -88.43 -82.56 -48.29
N ILE A 7 -88.38 -81.23 -48.45
CA ILE A 7 -87.15 -80.48 -48.78
C ILE A 7 -86.69 -79.58 -47.61
N SER A 8 -87.62 -79.02 -46.83
CA SER A 8 -87.33 -78.02 -45.78
C SER A 8 -86.64 -78.55 -44.51
N SER A 9 -86.31 -79.83 -44.42
CA SER A 9 -85.82 -80.47 -43.19
C SER A 9 -84.43 -81.12 -43.31
N LEU A 10 -83.75 -80.93 -44.45
CA LEU A 10 -82.43 -81.52 -44.69
C LEU A 10 -81.28 -80.50 -44.70
N GLU A 11 -81.57 -79.21 -44.92
CA GLU A 11 -80.56 -78.13 -44.94
C GLU A 11 -80.14 -77.73 -43.50
N ASP A 12 -81.10 -77.47 -42.60
CA ASP A 12 -80.87 -77.10 -41.18
C ASP A 12 -79.94 -78.05 -40.40
N SER A 13 -79.85 -79.32 -40.80
CA SER A 13 -79.06 -80.34 -40.11
C SER A 13 -77.58 -80.36 -40.54
N GLN A 14 -77.26 -79.80 -41.71
CA GLN A 14 -75.91 -79.80 -42.28
C GLN A 14 -75.10 -78.62 -41.72
N ASP A 15 -75.64 -77.40 -41.81
CA ASP A 15 -74.95 -76.15 -41.42
C ASP A 15 -74.53 -76.15 -39.93
N ASN A 16 -75.37 -76.70 -39.05
CA ASN A 16 -75.11 -76.81 -37.61
C ASN A 16 -73.84 -77.63 -37.27
N LYS A 17 -73.39 -78.54 -38.13
CA LYS A 17 -72.13 -79.29 -37.93
C LYS A 17 -70.90 -78.47 -38.27
N ASP A 18 -70.92 -77.77 -39.39
CA ASP A 18 -69.78 -76.98 -39.84
C ASP A 18 -69.56 -75.78 -38.92
N GLU A 19 -70.62 -75.12 -38.43
CA GLU A 19 -70.47 -74.01 -37.48
C GLU A 19 -69.78 -74.44 -36.17
N SER A 20 -70.07 -75.64 -35.68
CA SER A 20 -69.39 -76.23 -34.50
C SER A 20 -67.91 -76.54 -34.77
N SER A 21 -67.59 -76.95 -36.00
CA SER A 21 -66.21 -77.21 -36.45
C SER A 21 -65.40 -75.90 -36.52
N TRP A 22 -65.94 -74.87 -37.17
CA TRP A 22 -65.29 -73.56 -37.30
C TRP A 22 -65.06 -72.87 -35.95
N ARG A 23 -66.01 -72.96 -35.01
CA ARG A 23 -65.84 -72.41 -33.65
C ARG A 23 -64.65 -73.05 -32.92
N LYS A 24 -64.50 -74.39 -32.96
CA LYS A 24 -63.35 -75.09 -32.35
C LYS A 24 -62.02 -74.78 -33.03
N ALA A 25 -62.01 -74.66 -34.36
CA ALA A 25 -60.82 -74.25 -35.11
C ALA A 25 -60.38 -72.81 -34.74
N LEU A 26 -61.34 -71.91 -34.54
CA LEU A 26 -61.11 -70.53 -34.12
C LEU A 26 -60.58 -70.45 -32.67
N GLU A 27 -61.16 -71.21 -31.74
CA GLU A 27 -60.66 -71.32 -30.35
C GLU A 27 -59.23 -71.84 -30.30
N ALA A 28 -58.92 -72.93 -31.03
CA ALA A 28 -57.56 -73.47 -31.10
C ALA A 28 -56.56 -72.45 -31.67
N LYS A 29 -56.95 -71.71 -32.71
CA LYS A 29 -56.12 -70.67 -33.32
C LYS A 29 -55.89 -69.47 -32.38
N ASN A 30 -56.92 -69.04 -31.66
CA ASN A 30 -56.80 -67.99 -30.63
C ASN A 30 -55.90 -68.44 -29.47
N HIS A 31 -55.98 -69.72 -29.07
CA HIS A 31 -55.15 -70.27 -28.00
C HIS A 31 -53.68 -70.42 -28.42
N ALA A 32 -53.40 -70.67 -29.70
CA ALA A 32 -52.06 -70.65 -30.28
C ALA A 32 -51.47 -69.22 -30.29
N ILE A 33 -52.23 -68.22 -30.76
CA ILE A 33 -51.83 -66.80 -30.76
C ILE A 33 -51.56 -66.29 -29.33
N LEU A 34 -52.32 -66.77 -28.34
CA LEU A 34 -52.07 -66.47 -26.93
C LEU A 34 -50.75 -67.07 -26.43
N LEU A 35 -50.46 -68.33 -26.78
CA LEU A 35 -49.21 -69.02 -26.42
C LEU A 35 -47.98 -68.35 -27.06
N GLU A 36 -48.08 -67.99 -28.34
CA GLU A 36 -47.05 -67.28 -29.10
C GLU A 36 -46.68 -65.95 -28.42
N ARG A 37 -47.68 -65.13 -28.08
CA ARG A 37 -47.49 -63.89 -27.31
C ARG A 37 -46.92 -64.12 -25.91
N THR A 38 -47.23 -65.24 -25.24
CA THR A 38 -46.59 -65.53 -23.94
C THR A 38 -45.12 -65.93 -24.09
N LEU A 39 -44.74 -66.60 -25.18
CA LEU A 39 -43.34 -66.90 -25.50
C LEU A 39 -42.55 -65.63 -25.86
N GLU A 40 -43.12 -64.74 -26.68
CA GLU A 40 -42.52 -63.44 -26.98
C GLU A 40 -42.25 -62.62 -25.71
N ASN A 41 -43.24 -62.51 -24.81
CA ASN A 41 -43.07 -61.80 -23.53
C ASN A 41 -42.02 -62.45 -22.63
N LEU A 42 -41.97 -63.79 -22.55
CA LEU A 42 -40.95 -64.50 -21.76
C LEU A 42 -39.54 -64.32 -22.33
N GLN A 43 -39.39 -64.26 -23.65
CA GLN A 43 -38.11 -63.96 -24.30
C GLN A 43 -37.66 -62.52 -24.01
N ILE A 44 -38.57 -61.55 -24.08
CA ILE A 44 -38.30 -60.14 -23.77
C ILE A 44 -37.86 -59.97 -22.29
N GLU A 45 -38.51 -60.65 -21.34
CA GLU A 45 -38.08 -60.60 -19.94
C GLU A 45 -36.75 -61.34 -19.69
N HIS A 46 -36.51 -62.47 -20.37
CA HIS A 46 -35.21 -63.17 -20.32
C HIS A 46 -34.07 -62.26 -20.75
N ASP A 47 -34.21 -61.56 -21.88
CA ASP A 47 -33.15 -60.73 -22.42
C ASP A 47 -32.93 -59.45 -21.58
N LYS A 48 -33.98 -58.84 -21.01
CA LYS A 48 -33.83 -57.80 -19.96
C LYS A 48 -33.03 -58.31 -18.75
N CYS A 49 -33.32 -59.51 -18.25
CA CYS A 49 -32.59 -60.09 -17.12
C CYS A 49 -31.12 -60.39 -17.46
N LYS A 50 -30.82 -60.74 -18.71
CA LYS A 50 -29.47 -60.97 -19.22
C LYS A 50 -28.65 -59.68 -19.31
N ASP A 51 -29.25 -58.59 -19.78
CA ASP A 51 -28.58 -57.29 -19.89
C ASP A 51 -28.28 -56.70 -18.49
N LEU A 52 -29.25 -56.74 -17.58
CA LEU A 52 -29.07 -56.34 -16.17
C LEU A 52 -27.97 -57.16 -15.45
N LEU A 53 -27.77 -58.43 -15.83
CA LEU A 53 -26.69 -59.28 -15.32
C LEU A 53 -25.32 -58.95 -15.94
N GLY A 54 -25.30 -58.31 -17.11
CA GLY A 54 -24.11 -57.70 -17.71
C GLY A 54 -23.70 -56.44 -16.93
N ASP A 55 -24.63 -55.51 -16.75
CA ASP A 55 -24.41 -54.25 -16.01
C ASP A 55 -23.93 -54.52 -14.58
N ALA A 56 -24.55 -55.48 -13.87
CA ALA A 56 -24.15 -55.85 -12.51
C ALA A 56 -22.68 -56.31 -12.43
N LYS A 57 -22.19 -57.08 -13.42
CA LYS A 57 -20.77 -57.51 -13.47
C LYS A 57 -19.83 -56.35 -13.77
N HIS A 58 -20.25 -55.42 -14.62
CA HIS A 58 -19.47 -54.21 -14.90
C HIS A 58 -19.33 -53.34 -13.65
N ILE A 59 -20.42 -53.15 -12.89
CA ILE A 59 -20.42 -52.41 -11.61
C ILE A 59 -19.48 -53.07 -10.58
N GLU A 60 -19.52 -54.39 -10.42
CA GLU A 60 -18.62 -55.10 -9.49
C GLU A 60 -17.14 -54.95 -9.92
N SER A 61 -16.84 -55.01 -11.21
CA SER A 61 -15.48 -54.79 -11.75
C SER A 61 -14.96 -53.38 -11.46
N TRP A 62 -15.77 -52.34 -11.66
CA TRP A 62 -15.38 -50.95 -11.36
C TRP A 62 -15.20 -50.71 -9.86
N LYS A 63 -15.98 -51.41 -9.03
CA LYS A 63 -15.83 -51.39 -7.57
C LYS A 63 -14.53 -52.07 -7.15
N GLU A 64 -14.16 -53.22 -7.70
CA GLU A 64 -12.85 -53.86 -7.45
C GLU A 64 -11.68 -52.97 -7.91
N GLU A 65 -11.77 -52.36 -9.09
CA GLU A 65 -10.75 -51.43 -9.58
C GLU A 65 -10.60 -50.21 -8.64
N THR A 66 -11.72 -49.58 -8.25
CA THR A 66 -11.74 -48.47 -7.28
C THR A 66 -11.16 -48.88 -5.92
N GLU A 67 -11.48 -50.07 -5.43
CA GLU A 67 -10.96 -50.60 -4.17
C GLU A 67 -9.44 -50.84 -4.23
N THR A 68 -8.92 -51.40 -5.33
CA THR A 68 -7.46 -51.53 -5.51
C THR A 68 -6.76 -50.19 -5.67
N MET A 69 -7.40 -49.21 -6.33
CA MET A 69 -6.88 -47.85 -6.48
C MET A 69 -6.85 -47.11 -5.14
N ASN A 70 -7.87 -47.24 -4.30
CA ASN A 70 -7.91 -46.73 -2.93
C ASN A 70 -6.82 -47.40 -2.06
N GLN A 71 -6.64 -48.71 -2.16
CA GLN A 71 -5.56 -49.41 -1.45
C GLN A 71 -4.16 -48.96 -1.92
N HIS A 72 -4.00 -48.67 -3.21
CA HIS A 72 -2.76 -48.10 -3.74
C HIS A 72 -2.53 -46.66 -3.27
N ILE A 73 -3.58 -45.82 -3.21
CA ILE A 73 -3.53 -44.47 -2.62
C ILE A 73 -3.10 -44.56 -1.15
N ILE A 74 -3.70 -45.45 -0.34
CA ILE A 74 -3.32 -45.65 1.07
C ILE A 74 -1.86 -46.11 1.20
N GLN A 75 -1.37 -46.99 0.31
CA GLN A 75 0.05 -47.38 0.27
C GLN A 75 0.96 -46.21 -0.11
N LEU A 76 0.58 -45.40 -1.10
CA LEU A 76 1.32 -44.21 -1.50
C LEU A 76 1.34 -43.16 -0.38
N GLU A 77 0.22 -42.91 0.30
CA GLU A 77 0.13 -42.03 1.47
C GLU A 77 1.02 -42.52 2.62
N GLN A 78 1.04 -43.82 2.90
CA GLN A 78 1.95 -44.40 3.91
C GLN A 78 3.42 -44.22 3.51
N GLN A 79 3.76 -44.44 2.24
CA GLN A 79 5.12 -44.19 1.72
C GLN A 79 5.48 -42.70 1.75
N LEU A 80 4.55 -41.80 1.42
CA LEU A 80 4.74 -40.35 1.45
C LEU A 80 5.00 -39.88 2.88
N LYS A 81 4.21 -40.36 3.85
CA LYS A 81 4.36 -40.10 5.28
C LYS A 81 5.68 -40.63 5.86
N CYS A 82 6.15 -41.79 5.40
CA CYS A 82 7.49 -42.29 5.72
C CYS A 82 8.61 -41.45 5.09
N CYS A 83 8.40 -40.95 3.86
CA CYS A 83 9.36 -40.07 3.17
C CYS A 83 9.41 -38.64 3.74
N GLU A 84 8.29 -38.09 4.23
CA GLU A 84 8.25 -36.80 4.94
C GLU A 84 9.04 -36.87 6.23
N GLY A 85 8.83 -37.92 7.04
CA GLY A 85 9.63 -38.18 8.25
C GLY A 85 11.13 -38.41 7.99
N LEU A 86 11.56 -38.61 6.75
CA LEU A 86 12.97 -38.67 6.34
C LEU A 86 13.49 -37.34 5.77
N LYS A 87 12.64 -36.49 5.20
CA LYS A 87 13.05 -35.18 4.63
C LYS A 87 13.50 -34.19 5.70
N ASP A 88 12.84 -34.18 6.86
CA ASP A 88 13.17 -33.27 7.96
C ASP A 88 14.52 -33.59 8.66
N ILE A 89 15.14 -34.73 8.34
CA ILE A 89 16.38 -35.22 8.99
C ILE A 89 17.63 -34.93 8.11
N ASN A 90 17.46 -34.43 6.88
CA ASN A 90 18.60 -34.18 5.98
C ASN A 90 19.49 -32.97 6.36
N GLY A 91 19.21 -32.31 7.49
CA GLY A 91 20.03 -31.26 8.08
C GLY A 91 21.02 -31.79 9.13
N HIS A 92 22.12 -32.39 8.66
CA HIS A 92 23.33 -32.72 9.46
C HIS A 92 23.12 -33.25 10.89
N ASP A 93 22.78 -34.53 11.05
CA ASP A 93 23.61 -35.39 11.93
C ASP A 93 23.45 -36.90 11.66
N ARG A 94 24.54 -37.67 11.80
CA ARG A 94 24.59 -39.10 11.37
C ARG A 94 24.33 -40.08 12.52
N ILE A 95 23.21 -39.92 13.22
CA ILE A 95 22.84 -40.74 14.38
C ILE A 95 22.32 -42.12 13.93
N SER A 96 22.72 -43.18 14.65
CA SER A 96 22.43 -44.58 14.27
C SER A 96 20.98 -45.02 14.59
N ASN A 97 20.36 -45.76 13.66
CA ASN A 97 18.98 -46.28 13.75
C ASN A 97 18.63 -47.06 15.03
N LYS A 98 19.60 -47.57 15.81
CA LYS A 98 19.35 -48.40 16.99
C LYS A 98 18.67 -47.66 18.17
N ASN A 99 18.72 -46.33 18.23
CA ASN A 99 18.18 -45.56 19.36
C ASN A 99 16.68 -45.21 19.24
N ILE A 100 16.09 -45.22 18.04
CA ILE A 100 14.69 -44.80 17.84
C ILE A 100 13.73 -45.88 18.35
N GLU A 101 14.00 -47.15 18.06
CA GLU A 101 13.14 -48.27 18.45
C GLU A 101 13.13 -48.51 19.98
N THR A 102 14.23 -48.19 20.67
CA THR A 102 14.34 -48.33 22.13
C THR A 102 13.59 -47.24 22.88
N GLN A 103 13.51 -46.00 22.37
CA GLN A 103 12.76 -44.92 23.04
C GLN A 103 11.24 -45.08 22.89
N LEU A 104 10.75 -45.51 21.72
CA LEU A 104 9.31 -45.72 21.47
C LEU A 104 8.70 -46.75 22.43
N LYS A 105 9.41 -47.84 22.73
CA LYS A 105 8.94 -48.91 23.64
C LYS A 105 8.93 -48.51 25.12
N ALA A 106 9.57 -47.40 25.51
CA ALA A 106 9.80 -47.05 26.91
C ALA A 106 8.78 -46.05 27.51
N CYS A 107 8.10 -45.25 26.69
CA CYS A 107 7.44 -44.03 27.18
C CYS A 107 5.98 -44.22 27.66
N GLU A 108 5.25 -45.22 27.15
CA GLU A 108 3.78 -45.18 27.19
C GLU A 108 3.13 -46.04 28.31
N ASN A 109 3.80 -47.08 28.82
CA ASN A 109 3.10 -48.18 29.51
C ASN A 109 3.13 -48.16 31.06
N CYS A 110 3.94 -47.29 31.69
CA CYS A 110 4.26 -47.41 33.12
C CYS A 110 3.37 -46.59 34.08
N ASN A 111 2.61 -45.59 33.62
CA ASN A 111 1.98 -44.59 34.52
C ASN A 111 0.43 -44.66 34.61
N LEU A 112 -0.26 -45.19 33.59
CA LEU A 112 -1.71 -45.47 33.68
C LEU A 112 -1.98 -46.68 34.60
N ASN A 113 -1.36 -47.83 34.29
CA ASN A 113 -1.50 -49.11 35.00
C ASN A 113 -1.43 -49.03 36.54
N ALA A 114 -0.69 -48.07 37.10
CA ALA A 114 -0.59 -47.86 38.55
C ALA A 114 -1.79 -47.12 39.17
N LYS A 115 -2.44 -46.24 38.40
CA LYS A 115 -3.66 -45.51 38.81
C LYS A 115 -4.90 -46.39 38.66
N ASP A 116 -5.03 -47.11 37.54
CA ASP A 116 -6.21 -47.91 37.24
C ASP A 116 -6.39 -49.07 38.23
N ARG A 117 -5.29 -49.71 38.64
CA ARG A 117 -5.27 -50.69 39.75
C ARG A 117 -5.71 -50.08 41.09
N ARG A 118 -5.43 -48.79 41.31
CA ARG A 118 -5.79 -48.08 42.55
C ARG A 118 -7.25 -47.63 42.56
N ILE A 119 -7.82 -47.33 41.39
CA ILE A 119 -9.26 -47.10 41.19
C ILE A 119 -10.02 -48.40 41.47
N LEU A 120 -9.64 -49.51 40.82
CA LEU A 120 -10.23 -50.84 41.06
C LEU A 120 -10.22 -51.26 42.54
N ALA A 121 -9.12 -51.01 43.25
CA ALA A 121 -9.02 -51.30 44.68
C ALA A 121 -10.00 -50.47 45.54
N LEU A 122 -10.23 -49.20 45.18
CA LEU A 122 -11.18 -48.32 45.87
C LEU A 122 -12.63 -48.69 45.54
N GLU A 123 -12.95 -49.04 44.30
CA GLU A 123 -14.28 -49.51 43.90
C GLU A 123 -14.69 -50.79 44.63
N GLN A 124 -13.76 -51.72 44.80
CA GLN A 124 -13.98 -52.94 45.60
C GLN A 124 -14.27 -52.62 47.07
N GLN A 125 -13.54 -51.67 47.67
CA GLN A 125 -13.80 -51.22 49.05
C GLN A 125 -15.16 -50.51 49.19
N VAL A 126 -15.52 -49.61 48.27
CA VAL A 126 -16.83 -48.94 48.25
C VAL A 126 -17.96 -49.96 48.08
N THR A 127 -17.77 -50.99 47.25
CA THR A 127 -18.75 -52.06 47.05
C THR A 127 -18.91 -52.92 48.31
N ALA A 128 -17.82 -53.25 49.01
CA ALA A 128 -17.87 -53.95 50.29
C ALA A 128 -18.62 -53.15 51.37
N LEU A 129 -18.31 -51.86 51.51
CA LEU A 129 -18.98 -50.96 52.46
C LEU A 129 -20.47 -50.76 52.15
N LYS A 130 -20.83 -50.66 50.87
CA LYS A 130 -22.22 -50.58 50.40
C LYS A 130 -23.01 -51.85 50.75
N ASN A 131 -22.37 -53.02 50.68
CA ASN A 131 -22.98 -54.29 51.06
C ASN A 131 -23.11 -54.44 52.59
N SER A 132 -22.11 -54.03 53.39
CA SER A 132 -22.25 -54.05 54.86
C SER A 132 -23.33 -53.10 55.36
N LEU A 133 -23.47 -51.92 54.75
CA LEU A 133 -24.55 -50.97 55.08
C LEU A 133 -25.94 -51.52 54.74
N LYS A 134 -26.07 -52.25 53.61
CA LYS A 134 -27.32 -52.92 53.19
C LYS A 134 -27.71 -54.09 54.11
N ASN A 135 -26.73 -54.75 54.73
CA ASN A 135 -26.98 -55.79 55.71
C ASN A 135 -27.50 -55.19 57.03
N TYR A 136 -26.91 -54.06 57.49
CA TYR A 136 -27.36 -53.35 58.70
C TYR A 136 -28.81 -52.83 58.59
N THR A 137 -29.20 -52.29 57.44
CA THR A 137 -30.58 -51.83 57.20
C THR A 137 -31.61 -52.96 57.07
N SER A 138 -31.18 -54.23 57.03
CA SER A 138 -32.08 -55.38 56.97
C SER A 138 -32.50 -55.93 58.35
N THR A 139 -31.91 -55.44 59.44
CA THR A 139 -32.16 -55.96 60.81
C THR A 139 -33.22 -55.15 61.58
N THR A 140 -33.42 -53.87 61.25
CA THR A 140 -34.30 -52.97 62.00
C THR A 140 -35.74 -53.01 61.49
N LYS A 141 -36.55 -53.96 61.97
CA LYS A 141 -38.00 -53.94 61.76
C LYS A 141 -38.66 -52.89 62.67
N PHE A 142 -39.26 -51.85 62.10
CA PHE A 142 -40.51 -51.25 62.61
C PHE A 142 -41.17 -50.28 61.62
N SER A 143 -42.50 -50.24 61.66
CA SER A 143 -43.41 -49.21 61.12
C SER A 143 -43.54 -49.01 59.60
N GLU A 144 -44.81 -48.94 59.17
CA GLU A 144 -45.27 -48.19 58.01
C GLU A 144 -45.05 -46.66 58.26
N LYS A 145 -45.11 -45.74 57.29
CA LYS A 145 -45.78 -45.74 55.98
C LYS A 145 -44.98 -44.91 54.95
N ASP A 146 -45.57 -44.68 53.77
CA ASP A 146 -45.15 -43.70 52.76
C ASP A 146 -43.68 -43.79 52.30
N ASN A 147 -43.40 -44.67 51.33
CA ASN A 147 -42.03 -44.97 50.85
C ASN A 147 -41.93 -45.23 49.33
N SER A 148 -42.94 -44.84 48.54
CA SER A 148 -42.88 -44.86 47.07
C SER A 148 -41.96 -43.76 46.53
N ASP A 149 -42.13 -42.55 47.04
CA ASP A 149 -41.67 -41.32 46.38
C ASP A 149 -40.18 -41.07 46.64
N GLU A 150 -39.68 -41.45 47.81
CA GLU A 150 -38.24 -41.39 48.11
C GLU A 150 -37.47 -42.42 47.25
N LYS A 151 -38.08 -43.55 46.92
CA LYS A 151 -37.48 -44.60 46.07
C LYS A 151 -37.47 -44.21 44.59
N THR A 152 -38.51 -43.54 44.08
CA THR A 152 -38.51 -42.99 42.71
C THR A 152 -37.55 -41.80 42.62
N ASN A 153 -37.58 -40.88 43.59
CA ASN A 153 -36.69 -39.72 43.66
C ASN A 153 -35.20 -40.15 43.77
N MET A 154 -34.87 -41.16 44.58
CA MET A 154 -33.49 -41.71 44.61
C MET A 154 -33.07 -42.30 43.26
N LYS A 155 -33.98 -42.99 42.55
CA LYS A 155 -33.70 -43.58 41.23
C LYS A 155 -33.51 -42.51 40.15
N VAL A 156 -34.31 -41.43 40.20
CA VAL A 156 -34.14 -40.24 39.36
C VAL A 156 -32.80 -39.56 39.68
N LYS A 157 -32.48 -39.33 40.95
CA LYS A 157 -31.23 -38.70 41.40
C LYS A 157 -29.98 -39.48 40.96
N GLU A 158 -30.01 -40.80 40.98
CA GLU A 158 -28.91 -41.62 40.45
C GLU A 158 -28.84 -41.57 38.91
N SER A 159 -29.98 -41.45 38.21
CA SER A 159 -30.01 -41.24 36.75
C SER A 159 -29.40 -39.89 36.34
N TRP A 160 -29.78 -38.79 37.00
CA TRP A 160 -29.19 -37.46 36.78
C TRP A 160 -27.69 -37.46 37.08
N LYS A 161 -27.26 -38.16 38.13
CA LYS A 161 -25.84 -38.33 38.48
C LYS A 161 -25.07 -39.12 37.41
N GLN A 162 -25.65 -40.17 36.83
CA GLN A 162 -25.05 -40.90 35.71
C GLN A 162 -24.95 -40.04 34.44
N GLU A 163 -25.97 -39.23 34.14
CA GLU A 163 -25.94 -38.30 33.00
C GLU A 163 -24.91 -37.18 33.18
N ILE A 164 -24.78 -36.62 34.39
CA ILE A 164 -23.74 -35.65 34.75
C ILE A 164 -22.35 -36.28 34.62
N GLU A 165 -22.18 -37.51 35.09
CA GLU A 165 -20.89 -38.23 35.00
C GLU A 165 -20.50 -38.52 33.54
N ALA A 166 -21.43 -38.99 32.70
CA ALA A 166 -21.18 -39.18 31.26
C ALA A 166 -20.83 -37.85 30.56
N LYS A 167 -21.50 -36.75 30.91
CA LYS A 167 -21.17 -35.40 30.40
C LYS A 167 -19.80 -34.92 30.88
N ASN A 168 -19.43 -35.18 32.13
CA ASN A 168 -18.10 -34.86 32.67
C ASN A 168 -17.00 -35.64 31.94
N GLN A 169 -17.21 -36.94 31.68
CA GLN A 169 -16.27 -37.78 30.93
C GLN A 169 -16.10 -37.28 29.49
N TYR A 170 -17.19 -36.94 28.80
CA TYR A 170 -17.13 -36.31 27.47
C TYR A 170 -16.43 -34.94 27.49
N ILE A 171 -16.64 -34.12 28.53
CA ILE A 171 -15.91 -32.84 28.71
C ILE A 171 -14.40 -33.08 28.93
N ILE A 172 -14.00 -34.16 29.63
CA ILE A 172 -12.59 -34.53 29.80
C ILE A 172 -12.00 -35.00 28.46
N GLU A 173 -12.71 -35.82 27.69
CA GLU A 173 -12.29 -36.27 26.36
C GLU A 173 -12.14 -35.10 25.38
N LEU A 174 -13.09 -34.17 25.36
CA LEU A 174 -13.01 -32.94 24.57
C LEU A 174 -11.80 -32.08 24.99
N LYS A 175 -11.54 -31.90 26.29
CA LYS A 175 -10.34 -31.18 26.77
C LYS A 175 -9.05 -31.86 26.34
N GLN A 176 -8.98 -33.19 26.37
CA GLN A 176 -7.83 -33.95 25.86
C GLN A 176 -7.66 -33.74 24.35
N LYS A 177 -8.74 -33.78 23.56
CA LYS A 177 -8.73 -33.49 22.12
C LYS A 177 -8.29 -32.06 21.81
N THR A 178 -8.75 -31.06 22.57
CA THR A 178 -8.27 -29.67 22.46
C THR A 178 -6.78 -29.57 22.75
N VAL A 179 -6.30 -30.17 23.84
CA VAL A 179 -4.87 -30.15 24.19
C VAL A 179 -4.01 -30.90 23.14
N LEU A 180 -4.52 -31.97 22.52
CA LEU A 180 -3.84 -32.63 21.41
C LEU A 180 -3.78 -31.74 20.17
N LEU A 181 -4.86 -31.05 19.81
CA LEU A 181 -4.90 -30.08 18.70
C LEU A 181 -3.98 -28.89 18.96
N GLU A 182 -3.97 -28.32 20.17
CA GLU A 182 -3.04 -27.25 20.56
C GLU A 182 -1.58 -27.70 20.48
N ASN A 183 -1.27 -28.92 20.89
CA ASN A 183 0.09 -29.48 20.77
C ASN A 183 0.48 -29.79 19.33
N LEU A 184 -0.47 -30.19 18.47
CA LEU A 184 -0.24 -30.42 17.04
C LEU A 184 -0.03 -29.10 16.30
N LEU A 185 -0.84 -28.07 16.59
CA LEU A 185 -0.63 -26.71 16.11
C LEU A 185 0.71 -26.12 16.61
N ARG A 186 1.07 -26.34 17.88
CA ARG A 186 2.36 -25.90 18.46
C ARG A 186 3.58 -26.62 17.83
N LYS A 187 3.39 -27.78 17.22
CA LYS A 187 4.43 -28.50 16.44
C LYS A 187 4.47 -28.05 14.97
N ASN A 188 3.31 -27.84 14.35
CA ASN A 188 3.21 -27.44 12.93
C ASN A 188 3.44 -25.93 12.69
N VAL A 189 3.26 -25.09 13.71
CA VAL A 189 3.76 -23.72 13.68
C VAL A 189 5.27 -23.75 13.85
N ASP A 190 5.99 -23.43 12.76
CA ASP A 190 7.41 -23.11 12.79
C ASP A 190 7.68 -21.94 13.75
N ALA A 191 7.86 -22.24 15.04
CA ALA A 191 8.12 -21.24 16.07
C ALA A 191 9.37 -20.41 15.76
N GLN A 192 10.31 -20.94 14.95
CA GLN A 192 11.44 -20.19 14.43
C GLN A 192 11.04 -19.19 13.34
N LYS A 193 10.26 -19.59 12.32
CA LYS A 193 9.77 -18.68 11.28
C LYS A 193 8.91 -17.57 11.87
N MET A 194 8.08 -17.88 12.88
CA MET A 194 7.32 -16.85 13.62
C MET A 194 8.24 -15.85 14.34
N ARG A 195 9.24 -16.31 15.10
CA ARG A 195 10.23 -15.42 15.75
C ARG A 195 11.03 -14.58 14.75
N ASP A 196 11.33 -15.10 13.56
CA ASP A 196 12.09 -14.36 12.55
C ASP A 196 11.22 -13.40 11.73
N LEU A 197 9.91 -13.66 11.60
CA LEU A 197 8.92 -12.68 11.15
C LEU A 197 8.71 -11.58 12.20
N GLU A 198 8.58 -11.92 13.48
CA GLU A 198 8.47 -10.97 14.59
C GLU A 198 9.69 -10.03 14.65
N LYS A 199 10.92 -10.55 14.56
CA LYS A 199 12.13 -9.72 14.42
C LYS A 199 12.09 -8.81 13.19
N ARG A 200 11.53 -9.27 12.06
CA ARG A 200 11.40 -8.49 10.82
C ARG A 200 10.37 -7.38 10.97
N ILE A 201 9.24 -7.65 11.63
CA ILE A 201 8.21 -6.68 11.98
C ILE A 201 8.79 -5.63 12.92
N ASN A 202 9.40 -6.02 14.04
CA ASN A 202 9.97 -5.07 15.01
C ASN A 202 11.05 -4.16 14.40
N ARG A 203 11.88 -4.66 13.47
CA ARG A 203 12.81 -3.84 12.67
C ARG A 203 12.09 -2.82 11.78
N LYS A 204 11.02 -3.24 11.08
CA LYS A 204 10.19 -2.33 10.27
C LYS A 204 9.48 -1.29 11.14
N SER A 205 8.86 -1.69 12.25
CA SER A 205 8.20 -0.79 13.20
C SER A 205 9.16 0.27 13.76
N LYS A 206 10.38 -0.11 14.16
CA LYS A 206 11.40 0.88 14.55
C LYS A 206 11.72 1.84 13.41
N ARG A 207 11.89 1.35 12.18
CA ARG A 207 12.18 2.20 11.03
C ARG A 207 11.01 3.13 10.66
N ILE A 208 9.77 2.71 10.89
CA ILE A 208 8.59 3.56 10.73
C ILE A 208 8.64 4.71 11.74
N VAL A 209 8.88 4.45 13.02
CA VAL A 209 9.01 5.49 14.06
C VAL A 209 10.18 6.45 13.78
N GLU A 210 11.31 5.95 13.27
CA GLU A 210 12.43 6.80 12.81
C GLU A 210 12.02 7.75 11.68
N LEU A 211 11.18 7.30 10.74
CA LEU A 211 10.69 8.12 9.63
C LEU A 211 9.57 9.08 10.08
N GLU A 212 8.67 8.67 10.98
CA GLU A 212 7.64 9.52 11.57
C GLU A 212 8.24 10.70 12.36
N ASN A 213 9.34 10.47 13.06
CA ASN A 213 10.09 11.54 13.74
C ASN A 213 10.75 12.49 12.72
N ALA A 214 11.43 11.97 11.70
CA ALA A 214 12.05 12.79 10.65
C ALA A 214 11.03 13.64 9.86
N VAL A 215 9.83 13.09 9.59
CA VAL A 215 8.72 13.84 8.99
C VAL A 215 8.25 14.96 9.93
N ARG A 216 8.14 14.70 11.24
CA ARG A 216 7.76 15.73 12.23
C ARG A 216 8.80 16.85 12.34
N GLU A 217 10.09 16.51 12.32
CA GLU A 217 11.17 17.50 12.28
C GLU A 217 11.04 18.40 11.04
N LEU A 218 10.79 17.82 9.86
CA LEU A 218 10.53 18.58 8.62
C LEU A 218 9.26 19.43 8.70
N GLU A 219 8.16 18.93 9.29
CA GLU A 219 6.96 19.73 9.54
C GLU A 219 7.23 20.91 10.47
N ASP A 220 8.06 20.74 11.50
CA ASP A 220 8.36 21.80 12.47
C ASP A 220 9.31 22.86 11.89
N PHE A 221 10.27 22.48 11.03
CA PHE A 221 11.00 23.44 10.19
C PHE A 221 10.04 24.23 9.28
N LEU A 222 9.17 23.55 8.54
CA LEU A 222 8.20 24.21 7.64
C LEU A 222 7.22 25.13 8.38
N LYS A 223 6.88 24.86 9.65
CA LYS A 223 6.06 25.74 10.49
C LYS A 223 6.80 27.05 10.83
N GLU A 224 8.09 26.98 11.10
CA GLU A 224 8.93 28.14 11.42
C GLU A 224 9.25 28.96 10.16
N ASP A 225 9.62 28.34 9.04
CA ASP A 225 9.76 29.02 7.72
C ASP A 225 8.47 29.76 7.33
N MET A 226 7.31 29.12 7.52
CA MET A 226 6.00 29.73 7.27
C MET A 226 5.63 30.82 8.28
N LYS A 227 6.30 30.89 9.44
CA LYS A 227 6.17 31.98 10.41
C LYS A 227 7.09 33.15 10.03
N GLU A 228 8.38 32.91 9.77
CA GLU A 228 9.30 33.94 9.27
C GLU A 228 8.76 34.59 7.99
N MET A 229 8.29 33.80 7.03
CA MET A 229 7.66 34.34 5.82
C MET A 229 6.38 35.16 6.09
N ARG A 230 5.65 34.93 7.20
CA ARG A 230 4.53 35.80 7.61
C ARG A 230 5.05 37.10 8.23
N ASP A 231 6.05 37.01 9.09
CA ASP A 231 6.65 38.17 9.77
C ASP A 231 7.37 39.10 8.78
N LEU A 232 8.08 38.55 7.79
CA LEU A 232 8.66 39.29 6.66
C LEU A 232 7.58 39.98 5.80
N ARG A 233 6.45 39.32 5.51
CA ARG A 233 5.32 39.94 4.79
C ARG A 233 4.67 41.07 5.59
N TYR A 234 4.64 40.95 6.91
CA TYR A 234 4.19 42.03 7.80
C TYR A 234 5.16 43.22 7.78
N GLN A 235 6.47 42.97 7.90
CA GLN A 235 7.51 44.01 7.83
C GLN A 235 7.49 44.74 6.48
N ILE A 236 7.47 44.01 5.35
CA ILE A 236 7.34 44.59 4.00
C ILE A 236 6.07 45.46 3.86
N SER A 237 4.99 45.11 4.57
CA SER A 237 3.76 45.92 4.57
C SER A 237 3.92 47.23 5.36
N LEU A 238 4.62 47.20 6.50
CA LEU A 238 4.97 48.40 7.27
C LEU A 238 5.93 49.31 6.51
N ASP A 239 6.97 48.74 5.91
CA ASP A 239 7.97 49.46 5.14
C ASP A 239 7.34 50.13 3.91
N LYS A 240 6.43 49.42 3.21
CA LYS A 240 5.64 49.99 2.11
C LYS A 240 4.74 51.15 2.56
N GLU A 241 4.16 51.09 3.76
CA GLU A 241 3.40 52.21 4.31
C GLU A 241 4.31 53.40 4.69
N CYS A 242 5.53 53.13 5.18
CA CYS A 242 6.55 54.13 5.47
C CYS A 242 7.03 54.83 4.20
N ILE A 243 7.36 54.06 3.16
CA ILE A 243 7.73 54.56 1.82
C ILE A 243 6.60 55.44 1.26
N MET A 244 5.35 54.98 1.27
CA MET A 244 4.21 55.79 0.81
C MET A 244 4.04 57.11 1.61
N LYS A 245 4.38 57.13 2.91
CA LYS A 245 4.39 58.37 3.72
C LYS A 245 5.53 59.31 3.30
N MET A 246 6.73 58.77 3.05
CA MET A 246 7.89 59.53 2.55
C MET A 246 7.65 60.08 1.14
N GLU A 247 7.11 59.28 0.21
CA GLU A 247 6.75 59.70 -1.15
C GLU A 247 5.78 60.89 -1.13
N LYS A 248 4.72 60.81 -0.31
CA LYS A 248 3.75 61.92 -0.14
C LYS A 248 4.39 63.17 0.46
N TRP A 249 5.37 63.01 1.36
CA TRP A 249 6.13 64.14 1.93
C TRP A 249 7.05 64.80 0.89
N ILE A 250 7.75 63.99 0.09
CA ILE A 250 8.61 64.46 -1.02
C ILE A 250 7.75 65.18 -2.07
N GLN A 251 6.62 64.59 -2.50
CA GLN A 251 5.70 65.23 -3.43
C GLN A 251 5.20 66.58 -2.90
N LYS A 252 4.81 66.65 -1.62
CA LYS A 252 4.36 67.90 -0.99
C LYS A 252 5.45 68.97 -0.94
N ASN A 253 6.68 68.60 -0.57
CA ASN A 253 7.79 69.55 -0.50
C ASN A 253 8.26 70.00 -1.89
N ASN A 254 8.27 69.13 -2.88
CA ASN A 254 8.60 69.50 -4.26
C ASN A 254 7.59 70.52 -4.81
N LEU A 255 6.29 70.36 -4.49
CA LEU A 255 5.24 71.32 -4.86
C LEU A 255 5.38 72.68 -4.16
N THR A 256 5.82 72.73 -2.90
CA THR A 256 6.01 74.01 -2.19
C THR A 256 7.31 74.71 -2.56
N ASN A 257 8.42 73.97 -2.65
CA ASN A 257 9.74 74.55 -2.89
C ASN A 257 9.87 75.05 -4.33
N ALA A 258 9.40 74.29 -5.33
CA ALA A 258 9.43 74.73 -6.73
C ALA A 258 8.64 76.04 -6.99
N GLY A 259 7.67 76.38 -6.15
CA GLY A 259 7.00 77.68 -6.20
C GLY A 259 7.86 78.82 -5.64
N ILE A 260 8.52 78.59 -4.49
CA ILE A 260 9.40 79.56 -3.82
C ILE A 260 10.67 79.80 -4.64
N ASP A 261 11.33 78.73 -5.08
CA ASP A 261 12.55 78.79 -5.88
C ASP A 261 12.29 79.52 -7.21
N LYS A 262 11.16 79.23 -7.87
CA LYS A 262 10.79 79.92 -9.12
C LYS A 262 10.46 81.40 -8.91
N ALA A 263 9.77 81.76 -7.84
CA ALA A 263 9.54 83.17 -7.51
C ALA A 263 10.87 83.90 -7.25
N ARG A 264 11.78 83.26 -6.50
CA ARG A 264 13.09 83.83 -6.19
C ARG A 264 14.01 83.95 -7.40
N ILE A 265 13.93 83.04 -8.36
CA ILE A 265 14.63 83.14 -9.64
C ILE A 265 14.12 84.37 -10.42
N ILE A 266 12.82 84.57 -10.51
CA ILE A 266 12.23 85.73 -11.23
C ILE A 266 12.64 87.05 -10.58
N GLU A 267 12.65 87.16 -9.24
CA GLU A 267 13.16 88.34 -8.52
C GLU A 267 14.64 88.65 -8.85
N LEU A 268 15.46 87.61 -9.07
CA LEU A 268 16.88 87.76 -9.41
C LEU A 268 17.07 88.11 -10.88
N GLU A 269 16.28 87.54 -11.79
CA GLU A 269 16.25 87.88 -13.22
C GLU A 269 15.82 89.35 -13.43
N GLU A 270 14.79 89.82 -12.70
CA GLU A 270 14.37 91.23 -12.69
C GLU A 270 15.48 92.14 -12.14
N MET A 271 16.14 91.75 -11.04
CA MET A 271 17.25 92.52 -10.46
C MET A 271 18.46 92.62 -11.42
N VAL A 272 18.80 91.54 -12.12
CA VAL A 272 19.85 91.54 -13.15
C VAL A 272 19.46 92.43 -14.32
N THR A 273 18.22 92.36 -14.80
CA THR A 273 17.72 93.21 -15.90
C THR A 273 17.82 94.70 -15.55
N ASN A 274 17.41 95.08 -14.33
CA ASN A 274 17.55 96.45 -13.83
C ASN A 274 19.03 96.91 -13.74
N LEU A 275 19.95 96.02 -13.39
CA LEU A 275 21.39 96.33 -13.39
C LEU A 275 21.96 96.47 -14.80
N GLU A 276 21.54 95.64 -15.75
CA GLU A 276 21.93 95.81 -17.15
C GLU A 276 21.43 97.14 -17.74
N ASP A 277 20.19 97.52 -17.45
CA ASP A 277 19.61 98.76 -17.96
C ASP A 277 20.26 100.00 -17.31
N TYR A 278 20.64 99.93 -16.03
CA TYR A 278 21.49 100.94 -15.38
C TYR A 278 22.86 101.11 -16.08
N VAL A 279 23.48 100.01 -16.49
CA VAL A 279 24.75 100.02 -17.25
C VAL A 279 24.59 100.64 -18.65
N LYS A 280 23.45 100.39 -19.31
CA LYS A 280 23.09 100.97 -20.61
C LYS A 280 22.80 102.48 -20.49
N GLU A 281 21.98 102.90 -19.53
CA GLU A 281 21.56 104.31 -19.35
C GLU A 281 22.75 105.24 -19.06
N HIS A 282 23.71 104.79 -18.24
CA HIS A 282 24.86 105.61 -17.87
C HIS A 282 26.03 105.61 -18.88
N ASP A 283 25.84 105.06 -20.09
CA ASP A 283 26.87 104.93 -21.15
C ASP A 283 28.21 104.39 -20.58
N ILE A 284 28.16 103.39 -19.69
CA ILE A 284 29.36 102.96 -18.96
C ILE A 284 30.42 102.42 -19.93
N ASP A 285 30.02 101.73 -21.00
CA ASP A 285 30.94 101.30 -22.07
C ASP A 285 31.43 102.44 -22.97
N GLY A 286 30.68 103.54 -23.13
CA GLY A 286 31.19 104.74 -23.79
C GLY A 286 32.16 105.52 -22.89
N LEU A 287 31.90 105.62 -21.59
CA LEU A 287 32.84 106.14 -20.59
C LEU A 287 34.12 105.32 -20.55
N LYS A 288 34.02 103.99 -20.55
CA LYS A 288 35.14 103.05 -20.64
C LYS A 288 35.96 103.24 -21.92
N ARG A 289 35.32 103.36 -23.09
CA ARG A 289 36.00 103.71 -24.36
C ARG A 289 36.64 105.10 -24.32
N LYS A 290 36.00 106.11 -23.71
CA LYS A 290 36.55 107.46 -23.50
C LYS A 290 37.69 107.49 -22.46
N LEU A 291 37.79 106.50 -21.59
CA LEU A 291 38.94 106.29 -20.70
C LEU A 291 40.10 105.66 -21.50
N GLN A 292 39.81 104.57 -22.22
CA GLN A 292 40.77 103.82 -23.02
C GLN A 292 41.39 104.64 -24.18
N ASP A 293 40.61 105.52 -24.82
CA ASP A 293 41.14 106.50 -25.79
C ASP A 293 42.15 107.47 -25.15
N ARG A 294 41.85 107.96 -23.94
CA ARG A 294 42.77 108.83 -23.17
C ARG A 294 44.03 108.07 -22.75
N GLU A 295 43.91 106.82 -22.31
CA GLU A 295 45.05 105.95 -21.98
C GLU A 295 45.95 105.72 -23.21
N CYS A 296 45.38 105.32 -24.35
CA CYS A 296 46.10 105.20 -25.62
C CYS A 296 46.77 106.53 -26.05
N ARG A 297 46.10 107.66 -25.82
CA ARG A 297 46.62 108.99 -26.17
C ARG A 297 47.69 109.51 -25.21
N ILE A 298 47.65 109.12 -23.93
CA ILE A 298 48.74 109.31 -22.96
C ILE A 298 49.97 108.54 -23.46
N VAL A 299 49.82 107.24 -23.79
CA VAL A 299 50.92 106.42 -24.34
C VAL A 299 51.48 107.01 -25.65
N GLN A 300 50.65 107.58 -26.53
CA GLN A 300 51.14 108.28 -27.72
C GLN A 300 51.96 109.55 -27.39
N LEU A 301 51.51 110.35 -26.41
CA LEU A 301 52.23 111.54 -25.95
C LEU A 301 53.53 111.19 -25.23
N GLU A 302 53.54 110.12 -24.43
CA GLU A 302 54.74 109.60 -23.77
C GLU A 302 55.78 109.13 -24.79
N ASN A 303 55.37 108.45 -25.87
CA ASN A 303 56.24 108.07 -26.98
C ASN A 303 56.76 109.29 -27.77
N GLN A 304 55.95 110.34 -27.97
CA GLN A 304 56.43 111.60 -28.58
C GLN A 304 57.44 112.31 -27.67
N ILE A 305 57.20 112.35 -26.36
CA ILE A 305 58.13 112.89 -25.36
C ILE A 305 59.43 112.06 -25.34
N PHE A 306 59.36 110.74 -25.52
CA PHE A 306 60.52 109.85 -25.62
C PHE A 306 61.38 110.15 -26.85
N GLU A 307 60.80 110.25 -28.05
CA GLU A 307 61.55 110.57 -29.27
C GLU A 307 62.10 112.01 -29.26
N LEU A 308 61.39 112.99 -28.67
CA LEU A 308 61.93 114.35 -28.45
C LEU A 308 63.11 114.35 -27.46
N ARG A 309 63.03 113.58 -26.37
CA ARG A 309 64.11 113.40 -25.38
C ARG A 309 65.32 112.63 -25.94
N LYS A 310 65.10 111.81 -26.97
CA LYS A 310 66.13 111.11 -27.74
C LYS A 310 66.82 112.04 -28.73
N LEU A 311 66.08 112.95 -29.39
CA LEU A 311 66.63 114.00 -30.24
C LEU A 311 67.50 114.99 -29.44
N SER A 312 67.07 115.45 -28.25
CA SER A 312 67.89 116.39 -27.46
C SER A 312 69.21 115.75 -26.99
N LYS A 313 69.22 114.44 -26.70
CA LYS A 313 70.45 113.69 -26.37
C LYS A 313 71.46 113.57 -27.52
N CYS A 314 71.04 113.82 -28.76
CA CYS A 314 71.92 113.84 -29.93
C CYS A 314 72.64 115.18 -30.15
N GLU A 315 72.12 116.30 -29.65
CA GLU A 315 72.80 117.61 -29.77
C GLU A 315 73.80 117.87 -28.62
N GLU A 316 73.61 117.25 -27.44
CA GLU A 316 74.47 117.49 -26.26
C GLU A 316 75.77 116.66 -26.21
N ASN A 317 76.11 115.89 -27.26
CA ASN A 317 77.29 115.00 -27.27
C ASN A 317 78.22 115.16 -28.49
N ILE A 318 79.01 116.24 -28.52
CA ILE A 318 80.43 116.24 -28.95
C ILE A 318 81.06 117.59 -28.56
N SER A 319 82.32 117.59 -28.09
CA SER A 319 83.01 118.81 -27.67
C SER A 319 84.37 119.01 -28.38
N VAL A 320 84.50 120.19 -29.00
CA VAL A 320 85.71 121.04 -29.07
C VAL A 320 87.08 120.35 -29.31
N ARG A 321 87.66 120.52 -30.52
CA ARG A 321 88.91 121.31 -30.79
C ARG A 321 89.55 121.02 -32.18
N ASP A 322 90.03 122.09 -32.86
CA ASP A 322 91.10 122.27 -33.88
C ASP A 322 91.51 121.10 -34.86
N LEU A 323 91.88 121.28 -36.14
CA LEU A 323 92.51 122.43 -36.84
C LEU A 323 92.46 122.30 -38.40
N SER A 324 92.52 123.45 -39.10
CA SER A 324 93.13 123.69 -40.44
C SER A 324 92.56 123.12 -41.77
N LYS A 325 92.19 124.09 -42.65
CA LYS A 325 92.63 124.30 -44.06
C LYS A 325 92.15 123.43 -45.25
N VAL A 326 91.90 124.16 -46.35
CA VAL A 326 92.04 123.82 -47.79
C VAL A 326 90.90 123.07 -48.51
N ASN A 327 89.96 123.89 -49.03
CA ASN A 327 89.67 124.12 -50.47
C ASN A 327 89.15 123.04 -51.45
N PHE A 328 88.31 123.56 -52.36
CA PHE A 328 87.94 123.14 -53.73
C PHE A 328 86.78 122.16 -54.00
N LEU A 329 85.77 122.71 -54.72
CA LEU A 329 84.94 122.15 -55.80
C LEU A 329 84.40 120.71 -55.68
N SER A 330 83.10 120.48 -55.85
CA SER A 330 82.40 120.80 -57.11
C SER A 330 80.87 120.86 -56.96
N ASN A 331 80.22 121.65 -57.83
CA ASN A 331 78.96 121.45 -58.56
C ASN A 331 78.02 120.31 -58.07
N ASN A 332 76.69 120.45 -57.98
CA ASN A 332 75.74 121.34 -58.70
C ASN A 332 74.33 121.22 -58.00
N GLU A 333 73.20 121.90 -58.30
CA GLU A 333 72.75 122.89 -59.32
C GLU A 333 71.38 123.49 -58.89
N ILE A 334 71.08 124.78 -59.20
CA ILE A 334 69.73 125.41 -59.42
C ILE A 334 68.63 125.29 -58.30
N ALA A 335 67.88 126.33 -57.90
CA ALA A 335 67.84 127.75 -58.28
C ALA A 335 67.07 128.63 -57.25
N CYS A 336 67.27 129.97 -57.35
CA CYS A 336 66.32 131.11 -57.26
C CYS A 336 65.09 131.09 -56.31
N GLU A 337 64.57 132.17 -55.73
CA GLU A 337 64.81 133.64 -55.62
C GLU A 337 63.86 134.10 -54.45
N LEU A 338 64.00 135.14 -53.61
CA LEU A 338 64.96 136.24 -53.42
C LEU A 338 65.28 137.03 -54.70
N GLU A 339 64.68 138.17 -55.02
CA GLU A 339 64.27 139.33 -54.19
C GLU A 339 62.75 139.64 -54.47
N GLU A 340 62.03 140.73 -54.18
CA GLU A 340 62.35 142.15 -54.04
C GLU A 340 61.11 142.94 -53.56
N LYS A 341 61.27 143.97 -52.71
CA LYS A 341 60.62 145.28 -52.94
C LYS A 341 61.09 146.44 -52.04
N LYS A 342 61.65 147.44 -52.74
CA LYS A 342 61.55 148.89 -52.45
C LYS A 342 62.12 149.42 -51.13
N GLN A 343 63.44 149.60 -51.12
CA GLN A 343 64.06 150.76 -50.47
C GLN A 343 64.24 151.89 -51.52
N LYS A 344 63.28 152.82 -51.65
CA LYS A 344 63.47 154.09 -52.39
C LYS A 344 62.35 155.12 -52.17
N THR A 345 62.48 155.93 -51.12
CA THR A 345 61.82 157.24 -50.99
C THR A 345 62.66 158.15 -50.08
N LYS A 346 63.55 158.93 -50.70
CA LYS A 346 64.09 160.18 -50.13
C LYS A 346 64.27 161.18 -51.26
N GLU A 347 63.17 161.87 -51.53
CA GLU A 347 63.06 162.97 -52.48
C GLU A 347 63.76 164.22 -51.90
N ILE A 348 64.12 165.24 -52.66
CA ILE A 348 63.91 165.49 -54.10
C ILE A 348 65.30 165.50 -54.79
N MET A 349 66.21 164.60 -54.35
CA MET A 349 67.66 164.84 -54.23
C MET A 349 67.99 165.95 -53.20
N HIS A 350 67.98 165.59 -51.91
CA HIS A 350 68.69 166.35 -50.85
C HIS A 350 69.02 165.45 -49.64
N ALA A 351 69.80 165.98 -48.69
CA ALA A 351 70.23 165.32 -47.43
C ALA A 351 70.28 166.38 -46.28
N VAL A 352 70.66 166.11 -45.01
CA VAL A 352 71.25 164.92 -44.35
C VAL A 352 70.91 164.93 -42.83
N GLU A 353 70.94 163.78 -42.14
CA GLU A 353 70.98 163.62 -40.65
C GLU A 353 69.81 164.23 -39.81
N GLU A 354 69.54 163.95 -38.51
CA GLU A 354 70.05 162.98 -37.51
C GLU A 354 68.97 162.66 -36.40
N VAL A 355 69.34 161.89 -35.36
CA VAL A 355 68.67 161.67 -34.03
C VAL A 355 67.29 160.96 -33.96
N ASN A 356 67.22 159.86 -33.17
CA ASN A 356 66.07 159.55 -32.28
C ASN A 356 66.45 158.53 -31.17
N LYS A 357 65.96 158.68 -29.92
CA LYS A 357 66.26 157.77 -28.78
C LYS A 357 65.24 157.90 -27.62
N ILE A 358 65.28 156.94 -26.68
CA ILE A 358 64.50 156.81 -25.42
C ILE A 358 63.10 156.15 -25.57
N GLN A 359 63.09 154.83 -25.77
CA GLN A 359 62.02 153.90 -25.33
C GLN A 359 62.57 152.47 -25.30
N LYS A 360 63.23 152.04 -24.21
CA LYS A 360 63.81 150.67 -24.16
C LYS A 360 64.08 150.02 -22.78
N TYR A 361 64.09 150.75 -21.66
CA TYR A 361 64.58 150.19 -20.38
C TYR A 361 63.58 149.33 -19.60
N GLU A 362 62.27 149.49 -19.78
CA GLU A 362 61.25 148.81 -18.95
C GLU A 362 61.02 147.33 -19.32
N GLN A 363 61.48 146.87 -20.50
CA GLN A 363 61.31 145.48 -20.93
C GLN A 363 62.36 144.51 -20.34
N GLU A 364 63.53 145.01 -19.94
CA GLU A 364 64.69 144.18 -19.63
C GLU A 364 64.65 143.62 -18.19
N GLU A 365 64.16 144.40 -17.23
CA GLU A 365 63.95 143.97 -15.83
C GLU A 365 62.93 142.81 -15.73
N SER A 366 61.82 142.92 -16.48
CA SER A 366 60.73 141.92 -16.51
C SER A 366 61.18 140.56 -17.03
N LEU A 367 62.09 140.54 -18.03
CA LEU A 367 62.68 139.32 -18.56
C LEU A 367 63.54 138.59 -17.53
N LYS A 368 64.26 139.32 -16.68
CA LYS A 368 65.19 138.77 -15.69
C LYS A 368 64.47 137.99 -14.58
N ILE A 369 63.38 138.53 -14.03
CA ILE A 369 62.54 137.84 -13.04
C ILE A 369 61.92 136.58 -13.66
N ARG A 370 61.36 136.70 -14.88
CA ARG A 370 60.76 135.58 -15.63
C ARG A 370 61.77 134.47 -15.98
N LEU A 371 63.07 134.78 -16.07
CA LEU A 371 64.13 133.79 -16.23
C LEU A 371 64.42 133.05 -14.91
N GLN A 372 64.52 133.74 -13.77
CA GLN A 372 64.74 133.09 -12.48
C GLN A 372 63.57 132.19 -12.07
N GLU A 373 62.32 132.59 -12.33
CA GLU A 373 61.15 131.71 -12.14
C GLU A 373 61.21 130.44 -12.99
N LYS A 374 61.70 130.54 -14.24
CA LYS A 374 61.88 129.37 -15.12
C LYS A 374 63.01 128.46 -14.64
N GLU A 375 64.11 129.03 -14.14
CA GLU A 375 65.23 128.26 -13.59
C GLU A 375 64.82 127.49 -12.31
N GLN A 376 64.06 128.13 -11.42
CA GLN A 376 63.51 127.47 -10.23
C GLN A 376 62.56 126.34 -10.61
N LYS A 377 61.64 126.57 -11.57
CA LYS A 377 60.73 125.53 -12.08
C LYS A 377 61.46 124.39 -12.80
N MET A 378 62.61 124.63 -13.43
CA MET A 378 63.47 123.55 -13.97
C MET A 378 64.10 122.70 -12.85
N LYS A 379 64.51 123.32 -11.74
CA LYS A 379 65.08 122.57 -10.59
C LYS A 379 64.02 121.71 -9.90
N GLU A 380 62.82 122.26 -9.72
CA GLU A 380 61.66 121.51 -9.22
C GLU A 380 61.31 120.35 -10.16
N MET A 381 61.17 120.61 -11.47
CA MET A 381 60.91 119.58 -12.49
C MET A 381 62.00 118.51 -12.54
N GLY A 382 63.27 118.87 -12.34
CA GLY A 382 64.40 117.92 -12.27
C GLY A 382 64.31 117.00 -11.06
N HIS A 383 63.89 117.51 -9.90
CA HIS A 383 63.62 116.67 -8.72
C HIS A 383 62.41 115.75 -8.95
N ASP A 384 61.37 116.26 -9.58
CA ASP A 384 60.14 115.53 -9.95
C ASP A 384 60.44 114.37 -10.92
N ILE A 385 61.30 114.60 -11.91
CA ILE A 385 61.78 113.57 -12.84
C ILE A 385 62.64 112.55 -12.09
N SER A 386 63.55 112.97 -11.22
CA SER A 386 64.38 112.06 -10.41
C SER A 386 63.53 111.18 -9.49
N GLU A 387 62.48 111.71 -8.84
CA GLU A 387 61.60 110.87 -8.02
C GLU A 387 60.81 109.86 -8.88
N LYS A 388 60.39 110.25 -10.09
CA LYS A 388 59.69 109.38 -11.04
C LYS A 388 60.61 108.27 -11.57
N ASP A 389 61.84 108.56 -11.97
CA ASP A 389 62.82 107.54 -12.37
C ASP A 389 63.13 106.57 -11.20
N ASN A 390 63.27 107.10 -9.96
CA ASN A 390 63.40 106.30 -8.74
C ASN A 390 62.12 105.52 -8.35
N ARG A 391 60.96 105.80 -8.93
CA ARG A 391 59.75 104.96 -8.83
C ARG A 391 59.73 103.90 -9.93
N ILE A 392 60.09 104.27 -11.17
CA ILE A 392 60.16 103.36 -12.32
C ILE A 392 61.12 102.21 -12.03
N GLN A 393 62.35 102.48 -11.57
CA GLN A 393 63.32 101.43 -11.22
C GLN A 393 62.80 100.43 -10.17
N ARG A 394 61.99 100.89 -9.21
CA ARG A 394 61.36 100.01 -8.20
C ARG A 394 60.28 99.12 -8.82
N TYR A 395 59.50 99.61 -9.78
CA TYR A 395 58.54 98.79 -10.50
C TYR A 395 59.22 97.81 -11.47
N GLU A 396 60.27 98.24 -12.18
CA GLU A 396 61.10 97.35 -13.02
C GLU A 396 61.68 96.20 -12.19
N GLN A 397 62.22 96.50 -11.00
CA GLN A 397 62.78 95.49 -10.09
C GLN A 397 61.69 94.53 -9.55
N GLN A 398 60.49 95.03 -9.25
CA GLN A 398 59.34 94.19 -8.87
C GLN A 398 58.85 93.29 -10.02
N ILE A 399 58.85 93.79 -11.27
CA ILE A 399 58.49 93.01 -12.45
C ILE A 399 59.50 91.87 -12.65
N VAL A 400 60.79 92.14 -12.54
CA VAL A 400 61.85 91.12 -12.61
C VAL A 400 61.73 90.10 -11.46
N GLU A 401 61.39 90.53 -10.24
CA GLU A 401 61.14 89.61 -9.12
C GLU A 401 59.93 88.71 -9.37
N GLN A 402 58.82 89.25 -9.89
CA GLN A 402 57.64 88.44 -10.25
C GLN A 402 57.91 87.47 -11.41
N GLN A 403 58.63 87.90 -12.45
CA GLN A 403 59.05 87.02 -13.54
C GLN A 403 59.90 85.85 -13.04
N ASN A 404 60.86 86.10 -12.15
CA ASN A 404 61.66 85.04 -11.52
C ASN A 404 60.81 84.10 -10.64
N LYS A 405 59.77 84.63 -9.97
CA LYS A 405 58.82 83.83 -9.19
C LYS A 405 57.94 82.94 -10.07
N ILE A 406 57.47 83.44 -11.22
CA ILE A 406 56.72 82.67 -12.23
C ILE A 406 57.60 81.54 -12.79
N LEU A 407 58.81 81.86 -13.25
CA LEU A 407 59.79 80.88 -13.74
C LEU A 407 60.17 79.80 -12.71
N LYS A 408 60.02 80.10 -11.41
CA LYS A 408 60.18 79.10 -10.35
C LYS A 408 58.94 78.20 -10.23
N MET A 409 57.73 78.78 -10.21
CA MET A 409 56.48 78.01 -10.15
C MET A 409 56.29 77.11 -11.38
N GLU A 410 56.66 77.56 -12.57
CA GLU A 410 56.65 76.75 -13.80
C GLU A 410 57.58 75.52 -13.68
N LYS A 411 58.79 75.69 -13.13
CA LYS A 411 59.73 74.58 -12.85
C LYS A 411 59.26 73.65 -11.74
N GLU A 412 58.42 74.13 -10.83
CA GLU A 412 57.79 73.30 -9.79
C GLU A 412 56.58 72.54 -10.35
N MET A 413 55.77 73.16 -11.23
CA MET A 413 54.72 72.47 -11.98
C MET A 413 55.25 71.37 -12.88
N ILE A 414 56.29 71.64 -13.69
CA ILE A 414 56.90 70.62 -14.58
C ILE A 414 57.39 69.42 -13.77
N LYS A 415 58.03 69.63 -12.60
CA LYS A 415 58.46 68.52 -11.72
C LYS A 415 57.30 67.72 -11.12
N ILE A 416 56.18 68.37 -10.82
CA ILE A 416 54.97 67.72 -10.33
C ILE A 416 54.33 66.89 -11.47
N GLU A 417 54.28 67.44 -12.68
CA GLU A 417 53.73 66.79 -13.88
C GLU A 417 54.59 65.61 -14.35
N GLU A 418 55.92 65.75 -14.34
CA GLU A 418 56.88 64.63 -14.50
C GLU A 418 56.64 63.55 -13.43
N GLY A 419 56.40 63.95 -12.17
CA GLY A 419 56.04 63.04 -11.07
C GLY A 419 54.68 62.34 -11.20
N PHE A 420 53.79 62.84 -12.07
CA PHE A 420 52.53 62.20 -12.44
C PHE A 420 52.61 61.37 -13.72
N SER A 421 53.70 61.45 -14.49
CA SER A 421 53.91 60.59 -15.66
C SER A 421 53.99 59.12 -15.24
N GLU A 422 53.24 58.25 -15.94
CA GLU A 422 52.76 56.92 -15.49
C GLU A 422 53.61 56.21 -14.42
N THR A 423 53.30 56.49 -13.14
CA THR A 423 53.88 55.73 -12.02
C THR A 423 53.60 54.23 -12.20
N GLU A 424 54.63 53.40 -12.05
CA GLU A 424 54.58 51.98 -12.42
C GLU A 424 53.43 51.22 -11.74
N ILE A 425 53.07 51.65 -10.53
CA ILE A 425 51.93 51.18 -9.73
C ILE A 425 50.60 51.27 -10.50
N ILE A 426 50.34 52.39 -11.21
CA ILE A 426 49.13 52.55 -12.03
C ILE A 426 49.17 51.59 -13.23
N SER A 427 50.34 51.38 -13.83
CA SER A 427 50.50 50.41 -14.93
C SER A 427 50.29 48.96 -14.45
N ALA A 428 50.71 48.65 -13.23
CA ALA A 428 50.54 47.34 -12.59
C ALA A 428 49.07 47.08 -12.23
N LEU A 429 48.39 48.05 -11.61
CA LEU A 429 46.95 47.97 -11.32
C LEU A 429 46.12 47.83 -12.61
N LYS A 430 46.44 48.57 -13.68
CA LYS A 430 45.82 48.39 -15.02
C LYS A 430 46.07 46.98 -15.61
N LYS A 431 47.16 46.28 -15.26
CA LYS A 431 47.40 44.88 -15.65
C LYS A 431 46.60 43.91 -14.78
N GLU A 432 46.61 44.10 -13.46
CA GLU A 432 45.88 43.26 -12.51
C GLU A 432 44.37 43.31 -12.72
N ILE A 433 43.80 44.49 -13.01
CA ILE A 433 42.38 44.66 -13.34
C ILE A 433 42.01 43.90 -14.62
N ARG A 434 42.88 43.87 -15.64
CA ARG A 434 42.65 43.06 -16.85
C ARG A 434 42.65 41.57 -16.56
N LEU A 435 43.68 41.07 -15.86
CA LEU A 435 43.76 39.66 -15.45
C LEU A 435 42.56 39.24 -14.57
N LYS A 436 42.04 40.14 -13.72
CA LYS A 436 40.82 39.89 -12.94
C LYS A 436 39.55 39.90 -13.79
N ASN A 437 39.42 40.80 -14.76
CA ASN A 437 38.29 40.78 -15.70
C ASN A 437 38.32 39.52 -16.60
N GLU A 438 39.49 39.11 -17.07
CA GLU A 438 39.70 37.86 -17.82
C GLU A 438 39.26 36.66 -16.97
N ARG A 439 39.68 36.58 -15.70
CA ARG A 439 39.24 35.50 -14.79
C ARG A 439 37.75 35.58 -14.42
N VAL A 440 37.15 36.77 -14.39
CA VAL A 440 35.69 36.93 -14.22
C VAL A 440 34.96 36.36 -15.45
N GLN A 441 35.40 36.65 -16.67
CA GLN A 441 34.80 36.09 -17.89
C GLN A 441 34.95 34.57 -17.97
N GLU A 442 36.09 34.01 -17.55
CA GLU A 442 36.24 32.54 -17.40
C GLU A 442 35.20 31.96 -16.42
N LEU A 443 35.02 32.59 -15.25
CA LEU A 443 34.06 32.16 -14.24
C LEU A 443 32.60 32.35 -14.69
N GLU A 444 32.29 33.40 -15.44
CA GLU A 444 30.98 33.61 -16.05
C GLU A 444 30.67 32.49 -17.05
N MET A 445 31.62 32.09 -17.90
CA MET A 445 31.44 30.95 -18.81
C MET A 445 31.33 29.61 -18.05
N GLU A 446 32.10 29.42 -16.98
CA GLU A 446 32.03 28.23 -16.12
C GLU A 446 30.64 28.12 -15.44
N VAL A 447 30.13 29.22 -14.88
CA VAL A 447 28.77 29.30 -14.29
C VAL A 447 27.70 29.02 -15.34
N ASN A 448 27.72 29.70 -16.50
CA ASN A 448 26.74 29.45 -17.58
C ASN A 448 26.74 27.97 -18.03
N SER A 449 27.92 27.33 -18.10
CA SER A 449 28.04 25.91 -18.45
C SER A 449 27.48 24.98 -17.36
N LEU A 450 27.70 25.31 -16.08
CA LEU A 450 27.16 24.57 -14.94
C LEU A 450 25.64 24.74 -14.81
N GLU A 451 25.11 25.95 -15.03
CA GLU A 451 23.67 26.24 -15.05
C GLU A 451 22.98 25.47 -16.18
N THR A 452 23.54 25.48 -17.40
CA THR A 452 23.03 24.70 -18.53
C THR A 452 23.02 23.20 -18.21
N SER A 453 24.15 22.66 -17.72
CA SER A 453 24.26 21.24 -17.35
C SER A 453 23.37 20.84 -16.15
N LEU A 454 23.01 21.78 -15.29
CA LEU A 454 22.06 21.56 -14.19
C LEU A 454 20.62 21.58 -14.71
N GLY A 455 20.28 22.51 -15.60
CA GLY A 455 18.99 22.56 -16.31
C GLY A 455 18.69 21.26 -17.05
N GLU A 456 19.61 20.82 -17.92
CA GLU A 456 19.49 19.55 -18.66
C GLU A 456 19.24 18.35 -17.73
N ARG A 457 19.92 18.29 -16.57
CA ARG A 457 19.72 17.22 -15.58
C ARG A 457 18.40 17.32 -14.83
N ILE A 458 17.90 18.53 -14.59
CA ILE A 458 16.59 18.77 -13.98
C ILE A 458 15.48 18.37 -14.97
N ASP A 459 15.59 18.77 -16.24
CA ASP A 459 14.62 18.46 -17.28
C ASP A 459 14.52 16.93 -17.51
N VAL A 460 15.65 16.22 -17.64
CA VAL A 460 15.66 14.75 -17.75
C VAL A 460 15.03 14.08 -16.51
N ALA A 461 15.33 14.56 -15.31
CA ALA A 461 14.73 14.03 -14.09
C ALA A 461 13.20 14.30 -14.02
N ILE A 462 12.74 15.44 -14.54
CA ILE A 462 11.31 15.76 -14.67
C ILE A 462 10.65 14.84 -15.70
N GLU A 463 11.27 14.58 -16.84
CA GLU A 463 10.74 13.65 -17.85
C GLU A 463 10.65 12.20 -17.34
N GLU A 464 11.66 11.71 -16.60
CA GLU A 464 11.61 10.39 -15.95
C GLU A 464 10.49 10.31 -14.88
N LEU A 465 10.28 11.38 -14.11
CA LEU A 465 9.17 11.45 -13.14
C LEU A 465 7.80 11.50 -13.85
N ILE A 466 7.68 12.21 -14.96
CA ILE A 466 6.45 12.24 -15.78
C ILE A 466 6.17 10.87 -16.42
N ALA A 467 7.20 10.18 -16.91
CA ALA A 467 7.05 8.84 -17.49
C ALA A 467 6.60 7.82 -16.43
N THR A 468 7.25 7.80 -15.27
CA THR A 468 6.89 6.89 -14.16
C THR A 468 5.60 7.27 -13.43
N LEU A 469 5.08 8.49 -13.59
CA LEU A 469 3.72 8.86 -13.18
C LEU A 469 2.68 8.27 -14.14
N LYS A 470 2.84 8.44 -15.46
CA LYS A 470 1.93 7.89 -16.47
C LYS A 470 1.82 6.36 -16.40
N GLU A 471 2.93 5.67 -16.15
CA GLU A 471 2.93 4.21 -15.91
C GLU A 471 2.07 3.84 -14.69
N LYS A 472 2.17 4.60 -13.59
CA LYS A 472 1.36 4.37 -12.37
C LYS A 472 -0.12 4.68 -12.59
N GLU A 473 -0.46 5.73 -13.34
CA GLU A 473 -1.84 6.06 -13.68
C GLU A 473 -2.51 4.95 -14.50
N GLU A 474 -1.81 4.37 -15.49
CA GLU A 474 -2.30 3.23 -16.27
C GLU A 474 -2.44 1.97 -15.39
N ILE A 475 -1.47 1.68 -14.52
CA ILE A 475 -1.58 0.58 -13.55
C ILE A 475 -2.77 0.80 -12.60
N GLU A 476 -3.01 2.02 -12.12
CA GLU A 476 -4.17 2.34 -11.28
C GLU A 476 -5.50 2.18 -12.04
N LEU A 477 -5.55 2.59 -13.31
CA LEU A 477 -6.71 2.39 -14.18
C LEU A 477 -7.03 0.90 -14.39
N GLN A 478 -6.00 0.09 -14.67
CA GLN A 478 -6.12 -1.36 -14.79
C GLN A 478 -6.54 -2.01 -13.47
N LEU A 479 -6.01 -1.56 -12.33
CA LEU A 479 -6.40 -2.06 -11.01
C LEU A 479 -7.86 -1.72 -10.68
N LYS A 480 -8.33 -0.49 -10.97
CA LYS A 480 -9.74 -0.10 -10.81
C LYS A 480 -10.67 -0.98 -11.66
N LYS A 481 -10.31 -1.25 -12.91
CA LYS A 481 -11.07 -2.16 -13.78
C LYS A 481 -11.10 -3.59 -13.21
N ASN A 482 -9.94 -4.13 -12.80
CA ASN A 482 -9.84 -5.45 -12.19
C ASN A 482 -10.57 -5.58 -10.84
N LEU A 483 -10.82 -4.48 -10.13
CA LEU A 483 -11.68 -4.44 -8.94
C LEU A 483 -13.16 -4.49 -9.34
N ALA A 484 -13.62 -3.64 -10.26
CA ALA A 484 -15.01 -3.66 -10.74
C ALA A 484 -15.39 -5.02 -11.36
N ASP A 485 -14.51 -5.63 -12.17
CA ASP A 485 -14.71 -6.97 -12.74
C ASP A 485 -14.82 -8.06 -11.65
N LYS A 486 -14.18 -7.89 -10.48
CA LYS A 486 -14.30 -8.78 -9.32
C LYS A 486 -15.55 -8.51 -8.49
N GLU A 487 -15.95 -7.25 -8.33
CA GLU A 487 -17.17 -6.85 -7.63
C GLU A 487 -18.41 -7.39 -8.36
N ASN A 488 -18.48 -7.19 -9.69
CA ASN A 488 -19.52 -7.78 -10.55
C ASN A 488 -19.62 -9.32 -10.39
N LYS A 489 -18.47 -10.00 -10.35
CA LYS A 489 -18.41 -11.46 -10.18
C LYS A 489 -18.76 -11.92 -8.76
N LEU A 490 -18.51 -11.09 -7.75
CA LEU A 490 -18.91 -11.36 -6.37
C LEU A 490 -20.44 -11.23 -6.24
N GLU A 491 -21.04 -10.21 -6.87
CA GLU A 491 -22.51 -10.05 -6.93
C GLU A 491 -23.19 -11.21 -7.67
N GLU A 492 -22.62 -11.69 -8.80
CA GLU A 492 -23.10 -12.90 -9.50
C GLU A 492 -23.09 -14.13 -8.59
N LEU A 493 -22.00 -14.34 -7.85
CA LEU A 493 -21.86 -15.47 -6.91
C LEU A 493 -22.79 -15.33 -5.70
N GLU A 494 -23.05 -14.12 -5.20
CA GLU A 494 -24.05 -13.87 -4.17
C GLU A 494 -25.48 -14.15 -4.67
N ALA A 495 -25.81 -13.75 -5.90
CA ALA A 495 -27.11 -14.03 -6.51
C ALA A 495 -27.33 -15.55 -6.67
N ALA A 496 -26.32 -16.28 -7.15
CA ALA A 496 -26.35 -17.73 -7.26
C ALA A 496 -26.47 -18.41 -5.88
N LEU A 497 -25.78 -17.91 -4.85
CA LEU A 497 -25.89 -18.42 -3.47
C LEU A 497 -27.30 -18.19 -2.89
N ARG A 498 -27.86 -16.99 -3.07
CA ARG A 498 -29.25 -16.66 -2.66
C ARG A 498 -30.26 -17.57 -3.34
N GLN A 499 -30.08 -17.88 -4.64
CA GLN A 499 -30.91 -18.84 -5.37
C GLN A 499 -30.76 -20.27 -4.82
N SER A 500 -29.53 -20.71 -4.53
CA SER A 500 -29.24 -22.04 -3.96
C SER A 500 -29.87 -22.23 -2.57
N ILE A 501 -29.85 -21.20 -1.73
CA ILE A 501 -30.55 -21.19 -0.43
C ILE A 501 -32.07 -21.31 -0.65
N GLY A 502 -32.66 -20.49 -1.52
CA GLY A 502 -34.10 -20.54 -1.81
C GLY A 502 -34.58 -21.90 -2.36
N ILE A 503 -33.77 -22.56 -3.20
CA ILE A 503 -34.03 -23.93 -3.67
C ILE A 503 -33.95 -24.93 -2.51
N THR A 504 -32.99 -24.77 -1.60
CA THR A 504 -32.81 -25.64 -0.43
C THR A 504 -34.00 -25.52 0.54
N ASP A 505 -34.47 -24.29 0.81
CA ASP A 505 -35.65 -24.01 1.64
C ASP A 505 -36.92 -24.62 1.03
N GLU A 506 -37.09 -24.51 -0.29
CA GLU A 506 -38.22 -25.11 -1.00
C GLU A 506 -38.19 -26.65 -0.94
N ILE A 507 -37.00 -27.25 -1.06
CA ILE A 507 -36.78 -28.70 -0.91
C ILE A 507 -37.07 -29.15 0.53
N GLU A 508 -36.62 -28.44 1.57
CA GLU A 508 -36.97 -28.79 2.95
C GLU A 508 -38.49 -28.68 3.16
N ALA A 509 -39.13 -27.62 2.68
CA ALA A 509 -40.58 -27.44 2.80
C ALA A 509 -41.36 -28.58 2.13
N LYS A 510 -40.96 -28.99 0.92
CA LYS A 510 -41.52 -30.16 0.20
C LYS A 510 -41.32 -31.44 1.01
N LEU A 511 -40.10 -31.73 1.46
CA LEU A 511 -39.73 -32.94 2.21
C LEU A 511 -40.40 -33.00 3.60
N LYS A 512 -40.60 -31.86 4.25
CA LYS A 512 -41.32 -31.70 5.52
C LYS A 512 -42.82 -31.98 5.36
N ASN A 513 -43.41 -31.60 4.23
CA ASN A 513 -44.79 -31.94 3.89
C ASN A 513 -44.95 -33.41 3.46
N GLU A 514 -44.01 -33.96 2.69
CA GLU A 514 -44.00 -35.39 2.35
C GLU A 514 -43.88 -36.28 3.59
N LYS A 515 -43.01 -35.91 4.55
CA LYS A 515 -42.90 -36.59 5.86
C LYS A 515 -44.23 -36.59 6.65
N LYS A 516 -45.06 -35.54 6.55
CA LYS A 516 -46.41 -35.52 7.14
C LYS A 516 -47.34 -36.51 6.42
N LEU A 517 -47.36 -36.49 5.08
CA LEU A 517 -48.19 -37.37 4.26
C LEU A 517 -47.84 -38.85 4.45
N ARG A 518 -46.55 -39.21 4.53
CA ARG A 518 -46.10 -40.57 4.86
C ARG A 518 -46.60 -41.01 6.24
N LYS A 519 -46.41 -40.19 7.29
CA LYS A 519 -46.89 -40.49 8.65
C LYS A 519 -48.41 -40.72 8.72
N GLU A 520 -49.20 -39.91 8.00
CA GLU A 520 -50.66 -40.08 7.94
C GLU A 520 -51.07 -41.33 7.13
N SER A 521 -50.39 -41.63 6.03
CA SER A 521 -50.57 -42.88 5.27
C SER A 521 -50.27 -44.12 6.12
N ASP A 522 -49.17 -44.10 6.89
CA ASP A 522 -48.80 -45.17 7.82
C ASP A 522 -49.80 -45.29 8.97
N ARG A 523 -50.34 -44.18 9.49
CA ARG A 523 -51.42 -44.19 10.50
C ARG A 523 -52.68 -44.87 9.97
N ARG A 524 -53.10 -44.54 8.74
CA ARG A 524 -54.24 -45.18 8.05
C ARG A 524 -53.99 -46.66 7.81
N ARG A 525 -52.79 -47.03 7.31
CA ARG A 525 -52.39 -48.42 7.07
C ARG A 525 -52.43 -49.25 8.35
N LYS A 526 -51.82 -48.77 9.44
CA LYS A 526 -51.87 -49.42 10.76
C LYS A 526 -53.32 -49.63 11.25
N LYS A 527 -54.18 -48.60 11.13
CA LYS A 527 -55.60 -48.72 11.51
C LYS A 527 -56.33 -49.81 10.70
N ILE A 528 -56.09 -49.89 9.39
CA ILE A 528 -56.65 -50.95 8.54
C ILE A 528 -56.16 -52.34 8.97
N THR A 529 -54.85 -52.51 9.21
CA THR A 529 -54.29 -53.81 9.66
C THR A 529 -54.84 -54.24 11.03
N VAL A 530 -54.97 -53.32 11.99
CA VAL A 530 -55.57 -53.61 13.30
C VAL A 530 -57.06 -53.98 13.15
N MET A 531 -57.83 -53.25 12.34
CA MET A 531 -59.23 -53.58 12.05
C MET A 531 -59.39 -54.95 11.38
N GLN A 532 -58.51 -55.31 10.43
CA GLN A 532 -58.49 -56.62 9.79
C GLN A 532 -58.17 -57.73 10.80
N ALA A 533 -57.17 -57.53 11.66
CA ALA A 533 -56.79 -58.49 12.70
C ALA A 533 -57.91 -58.70 13.75
N ALA A 534 -58.51 -57.61 14.24
CA ALA A 534 -59.64 -57.65 15.16
C ALA A 534 -60.91 -58.27 14.55
N SER A 535 -61.08 -58.19 13.22
CA SER A 535 -62.16 -58.87 12.51
C SER A 535 -61.87 -60.37 12.37
N ALA A 536 -60.63 -60.73 12.04
CA ALA A 536 -60.22 -62.11 11.85
C ALA A 536 -60.25 -62.95 13.15
N THR A 537 -59.96 -62.36 14.32
CA THR A 537 -60.06 -63.05 15.62
C THR A 537 -61.50 -63.26 16.11
N LYS A 538 -62.40 -62.34 15.76
CA LYS A 538 -63.84 -62.46 16.06
C LYS A 538 -64.56 -63.43 15.11
N CYS A 539 -64.00 -63.66 13.92
CA CYS A 539 -64.55 -64.60 12.94
C CYS A 539 -64.33 -66.07 13.35
N ILE A 540 -65.43 -66.82 13.50
CA ILE A 540 -65.45 -68.21 13.99
C ILE A 540 -64.68 -69.17 13.08
N THR A 541 -64.71 -68.98 11.76
CA THR A 541 -63.98 -69.81 10.78
C THR A 541 -62.50 -69.44 10.68
N CYS A 542 -62.15 -68.16 10.85
CA CYS A 542 -60.75 -67.71 10.83
C CYS A 542 -60.00 -68.03 12.13
N LYS A 543 -60.65 -68.01 13.30
CA LYS A 543 -60.01 -68.23 14.61
C LYS A 543 -59.22 -69.56 14.73
N PRO A 544 -59.71 -70.73 14.27
CA PRO A 544 -58.93 -71.96 14.22
C PRO A 544 -57.75 -71.91 13.23
N LEU A 545 -57.89 -71.19 12.12
CA LEU A 545 -56.83 -71.01 11.13
C LEU A 545 -55.72 -70.09 11.67
N LEU A 546 -56.09 -68.97 12.31
CA LEU A 546 -55.16 -68.10 13.03
C LEU A 546 -54.37 -68.87 14.10
N TYR A 547 -55.02 -69.71 14.91
CA TYR A 547 -54.31 -70.53 15.90
C TYR A 547 -53.31 -71.50 15.24
N LYS A 548 -53.66 -72.11 14.09
CA LYS A 548 -52.71 -72.92 13.31
C LYS A 548 -51.55 -72.07 12.79
N ILE A 549 -51.82 -70.89 12.22
CA ILE A 549 -50.82 -69.94 11.72
C ILE A 549 -49.85 -69.55 12.84
N PHE A 550 -50.32 -69.07 13.99
CA PHE A 550 -49.45 -68.75 15.14
C PHE A 550 -48.62 -69.94 15.61
N LYS A 551 -49.18 -71.16 15.60
CA LYS A 551 -48.46 -72.38 15.98
C LYS A 551 -47.41 -72.81 14.96
N THR A 552 -47.62 -72.53 13.67
CA THR A 552 -46.60 -72.70 12.62
C THR A 552 -45.57 -71.58 12.62
N GLU A 553 -45.96 -70.33 12.89
CA GLU A 553 -45.05 -69.18 12.97
C GLU A 553 -44.12 -69.27 14.19
N GLY A 554 -44.61 -69.72 15.35
CA GLY A 554 -43.76 -69.97 16.52
C GLY A 554 -42.71 -71.04 16.25
N LYS A 555 -43.09 -72.13 15.55
CA LYS A 555 -42.15 -73.16 15.10
C LYS A 555 -41.17 -72.65 14.04
N LEU A 556 -41.65 -71.82 13.10
CA LEU A 556 -40.81 -71.23 12.06
C LEU A 556 -39.81 -70.24 12.67
N GLY A 557 -40.23 -69.40 13.61
CA GLY A 557 -39.35 -68.49 14.35
C GLY A 557 -38.29 -69.23 15.16
N GLN A 558 -38.68 -70.28 15.88
CA GLN A 558 -37.72 -71.17 16.57
C GLN A 558 -36.73 -71.80 15.57
N SER A 559 -37.22 -72.39 14.47
CA SER A 559 -36.38 -73.00 13.44
C SER A 559 -35.47 -72.00 12.73
N ILE A 560 -35.90 -70.74 12.57
CA ILE A 560 -35.08 -69.66 12.03
C ILE A 560 -33.98 -69.31 13.03
N GLN A 561 -34.29 -69.13 14.32
CA GLN A 561 -33.28 -68.82 15.34
C GLN A 561 -32.24 -69.94 15.47
N GLU A 562 -32.69 -71.19 15.52
CA GLU A 562 -31.80 -72.37 15.52
C GLU A 562 -30.91 -72.41 14.27
N LYS A 563 -31.43 -71.96 13.10
CA LYS A 563 -30.63 -71.86 11.87
C LYS A 563 -29.69 -70.67 11.83
N THR A 564 -30.06 -69.51 12.38
CA THR A 564 -29.15 -68.35 12.49
C THR A 564 -27.98 -68.68 13.40
N VAL A 565 -28.23 -69.30 14.56
CA VAL A 565 -27.18 -69.73 15.50
C VAL A 565 -26.24 -70.75 14.84
N GLN A 566 -26.78 -71.80 14.21
CA GLN A 566 -25.96 -72.78 13.48
C GLN A 566 -25.14 -72.16 12.34
N LEU A 567 -25.65 -71.09 11.70
CA LEU A 567 -24.96 -70.39 10.63
C LEU A 567 -23.86 -69.45 11.16
N GLN A 568 -24.12 -68.74 12.27
CA GLN A 568 -23.11 -67.93 12.98
C GLN A 568 -21.98 -68.81 13.55
N GLU A 569 -22.30 -69.97 14.12
CA GLU A 569 -21.33 -70.99 14.56
C GLU A 569 -20.47 -71.50 13.37
N LEU A 570 -21.10 -71.83 12.23
CA LEU A 570 -20.40 -72.27 11.03
C LEU A 570 -19.42 -71.19 10.51
N HIS A 571 -19.87 -69.94 10.41
CA HIS A 571 -19.02 -68.82 9.99
C HIS A 571 -17.88 -68.55 10.98
N GLN A 572 -18.13 -68.68 12.28
CA GLN A 572 -17.07 -68.55 13.29
C GLN A 572 -16.00 -69.64 13.14
N ILE A 573 -16.41 -70.91 13.06
CA ILE A 573 -15.51 -72.04 12.86
C ILE A 573 -14.71 -71.86 11.56
N LYS A 574 -15.35 -71.45 10.47
CA LYS A 574 -14.66 -71.23 9.18
C LYS A 574 -13.65 -70.08 9.25
N ARG A 575 -13.95 -68.98 9.93
CA ARG A 575 -12.98 -67.90 10.18
C ARG A 575 -11.78 -68.37 10.97
N ASP A 576 -11.98 -69.15 12.02
CA ASP A 576 -10.89 -69.57 12.89
C ASP A 576 -10.01 -70.64 12.23
N VAL A 577 -10.57 -71.52 11.40
CA VAL A 577 -9.80 -72.40 10.50
C VAL A 577 -8.99 -71.61 9.46
N LEU A 578 -9.58 -70.56 8.85
CA LEU A 578 -8.85 -69.70 7.91
C LEU A 578 -7.70 -68.92 8.59
N LYS A 579 -7.90 -68.42 9.81
CA LYS A 579 -6.84 -67.77 10.62
C LYS A 579 -5.73 -68.76 10.99
N ALA A 580 -6.07 -69.99 11.36
CA ALA A 580 -5.07 -71.03 11.65
C ALA A 580 -4.22 -71.35 10.41
N ALA A 581 -4.85 -71.56 9.24
CA ALA A 581 -4.14 -71.80 7.98
C ALA A 581 -3.28 -70.61 7.53
N LEU A 582 -3.72 -69.37 7.79
CA LEU A 582 -2.89 -68.17 7.58
C LEU A 582 -1.67 -68.14 8.50
N SER A 583 -1.85 -68.45 9.79
CA SER A 583 -0.76 -68.50 10.76
C SER A 583 0.27 -69.59 10.43
N GLU A 584 -0.17 -70.74 9.92
CA GLU A 584 0.70 -71.81 9.40
C GLU A 584 1.53 -71.33 8.19
N LYS A 585 0.90 -70.68 7.21
CA LYS A 585 1.59 -70.12 6.04
C LYS A 585 2.58 -69.01 6.42
N ASP A 586 2.24 -68.18 7.42
CA ASP A 586 3.13 -67.15 7.93
C ASP A 586 4.31 -67.71 8.74
N ALA A 587 4.11 -68.78 9.51
CA ALA A 587 5.22 -69.50 10.14
C ALA A 587 6.18 -70.09 9.08
N HIS A 588 5.65 -70.68 8.00
CA HIS A 588 6.47 -71.18 6.89
C HIS A 588 7.21 -70.07 6.12
N LEU A 589 6.58 -68.90 5.92
CA LEU A 589 7.25 -67.74 5.32
C LEU A 589 8.35 -67.19 6.21
N ALA A 590 8.08 -67.01 7.50
CA ALA A 590 9.07 -66.53 8.47
C ALA A 590 10.27 -67.50 8.57
N LEU A 591 10.05 -68.81 8.55
CA LEU A 591 11.13 -69.82 8.53
C LEU A 591 12.01 -69.71 7.28
N LEU A 592 11.42 -69.51 6.09
CA LEU A 592 12.19 -69.30 4.85
C LEU A 592 12.97 -67.98 4.88
N GLU A 593 12.34 -66.89 5.33
CA GLU A 593 12.97 -65.57 5.41
C GLU A 593 14.09 -65.55 6.47
N HIS A 594 13.94 -66.23 7.61
CA HIS A 594 15.00 -66.44 8.59
C HIS A 594 16.13 -67.35 8.09
N SER A 595 15.85 -68.35 7.24
CA SER A 595 16.89 -69.20 6.65
C SER A 595 17.78 -68.48 5.62
N GLY A 596 17.29 -67.34 5.11
CA GLY A 596 17.88 -66.63 3.98
C GLY A 596 17.57 -67.32 2.66
N ILE A 597 16.89 -66.61 1.76
CA ILE A 597 16.58 -67.10 0.41
C ILE A 597 17.88 -67.08 -0.42
N GLN A 598 18.61 -68.19 -0.43
CA GLN A 598 19.92 -68.32 -1.10
C GLN A 598 19.83 -69.07 -2.44
N THR A 599 18.75 -69.80 -2.69
CA THR A 599 18.52 -70.58 -3.91
C THR A 599 17.26 -70.14 -4.65
N PRO A 600 17.20 -70.26 -5.99
CA PRO A 600 16.01 -69.92 -6.76
C PRO A 600 14.78 -70.74 -6.32
N THR A 601 14.97 -72.02 -5.97
CA THR A 601 13.89 -72.89 -5.50
C THR A 601 13.29 -72.42 -4.17
N GLN A 602 14.07 -71.82 -3.26
CA GLN A 602 13.53 -71.17 -2.06
C GLN A 602 12.76 -69.89 -2.42
N ALA A 603 13.19 -69.14 -3.43
CA ALA A 603 12.47 -67.96 -3.91
C ALA A 603 11.12 -68.34 -4.53
N ASP A 604 11.07 -69.39 -5.35
CA ASP A 604 9.84 -69.96 -5.92
C ASP A 604 8.89 -70.46 -4.83
N GLN A 605 9.43 -71.15 -3.80
CA GLN A 605 8.65 -71.63 -2.67
C GLN A 605 8.07 -70.46 -1.84
N ALA A 606 8.86 -69.42 -1.58
CA ALA A 606 8.41 -68.21 -0.90
C ALA A 606 7.37 -67.43 -1.73
N ALA A 607 7.54 -67.33 -3.05
CA ALA A 607 6.56 -66.72 -3.95
C ALA A 607 5.23 -67.50 -3.94
N LYS A 608 5.28 -68.83 -4.01
CA LYS A 608 4.11 -69.70 -3.91
C LYS A 608 3.41 -69.55 -2.55
N LEU A 609 4.13 -69.51 -1.45
CA LEU A 609 3.54 -69.29 -0.12
C LEU A 609 2.92 -67.88 0.03
N LYS A 610 3.50 -66.85 -0.60
CA LYS A 610 2.90 -65.50 -0.66
C LYS A 610 1.62 -65.48 -1.51
N ALA A 611 1.55 -66.26 -2.58
CA ALA A 611 0.31 -66.47 -3.35
C ALA A 611 -0.77 -67.23 -2.55
N ASP A 612 -0.40 -68.35 -1.90
CA ASP A 612 -1.28 -69.11 -1.00
C ASP A 612 -1.84 -68.20 0.12
N LYS A 613 -0.99 -67.40 0.75
CA LYS A 613 -1.38 -66.42 1.78
C LYS A 613 -2.40 -65.42 1.24
N LYS A 614 -2.18 -64.86 0.04
CA LYS A 614 -3.13 -63.92 -0.58
C LYS A 614 -4.51 -64.58 -0.75
N ILE A 615 -4.55 -65.78 -1.33
CA ILE A 615 -5.81 -66.53 -1.54
C ILE A 615 -6.54 -66.80 -0.21
N LEU A 616 -5.81 -67.10 0.87
CA LEU A 616 -6.41 -67.30 2.19
C LEU A 616 -6.90 -65.99 2.84
N LEU A 617 -6.19 -64.87 2.67
CA LEU A 617 -6.63 -63.54 3.11
C LEU A 617 -7.88 -63.08 2.36
N ASP A 618 -7.93 -63.33 1.06
CA ASP A 618 -9.08 -62.99 0.21
C ASP A 618 -10.33 -63.80 0.62
N ARG A 619 -10.16 -65.10 0.91
CA ARG A 619 -11.21 -65.97 1.47
C ARG A 619 -11.65 -65.57 2.90
N LEU A 620 -10.75 -65.00 3.71
CA LEU A 620 -11.10 -64.52 5.04
C LEU A 620 -11.94 -63.23 4.97
N ARG A 621 -11.57 -62.27 4.11
CA ARG A 621 -12.39 -61.06 3.88
C ARG A 621 -13.79 -61.40 3.34
N GLU A 622 -13.86 -62.33 2.38
CA GLU A 622 -15.14 -62.83 1.84
C GLU A 622 -16.04 -63.45 2.93
N GLU A 623 -15.44 -64.06 3.95
CA GLU A 623 -16.15 -64.69 5.07
C GLU A 623 -16.58 -63.67 6.14
N ASP A 624 -15.74 -62.70 6.47
CA ASP A 624 -16.12 -61.59 7.37
C ASP A 624 -17.26 -60.75 6.77
N GLU A 625 -17.23 -60.48 5.46
CA GLU A 625 -18.36 -59.87 4.75
C GLU A 625 -19.64 -60.69 4.86
N LYS A 626 -19.56 -62.03 4.77
CA LYS A 626 -20.73 -62.92 4.90
C LYS A 626 -21.31 -62.90 6.32
N SER A 627 -20.47 -62.89 7.35
CA SER A 627 -20.90 -62.70 8.74
C SER A 627 -21.66 -61.39 8.92
N ILE A 628 -21.07 -60.26 8.48
CA ILE A 628 -21.69 -58.93 8.62
C ILE A 628 -23.03 -58.84 7.88
N LYS A 629 -23.12 -59.45 6.68
CA LYS A 629 -24.36 -59.50 5.88
C LYS A 629 -25.47 -60.36 6.51
N LEU A 630 -25.15 -61.24 7.45
CA LEU A 630 -26.13 -62.06 8.17
C LEU A 630 -26.66 -61.35 9.42
N ASP A 631 -25.79 -60.76 10.22
CA ASP A 631 -26.18 -59.98 11.40
C ASP A 631 -27.07 -58.79 11.00
N LEU A 632 -26.84 -58.20 9.82
CA LEU A 632 -27.70 -57.14 9.25
C LEU A 632 -29.07 -57.63 8.73
N ARG A 633 -29.28 -58.94 8.56
CA ARG A 633 -30.48 -59.52 7.94
C ARG A 633 -31.53 -60.03 8.95
N GLU A 634 -31.21 -59.99 10.25
CA GLU A 634 -32.04 -60.62 11.29
C GLU A 634 -33.39 -59.91 11.57
N THR A 635 -33.65 -58.74 10.97
CA THR A 635 -34.97 -58.06 11.06
C THR A 635 -35.93 -58.41 9.93
N THR A 636 -36.40 -59.66 9.89
CA THR A 636 -37.70 -59.99 9.27
C THR A 636 -38.77 -60.00 10.37
N PRO A 637 -39.61 -58.94 10.51
CA PRO A 637 -40.50 -58.85 11.67
C PRO A 637 -41.61 -59.91 11.61
N HIS A 638 -41.82 -60.66 12.71
CA HIS A 638 -42.96 -61.57 12.84
C HIS A 638 -44.28 -60.82 12.71
N LEU A 639 -44.88 -60.88 11.52
CA LEU A 639 -45.99 -60.00 11.11
C LEU A 639 -47.17 -60.06 12.09
N PHE A 640 -47.66 -61.26 12.38
CA PHE A 640 -48.83 -61.42 13.25
C PHE A 640 -48.50 -61.22 14.74
N GLN A 641 -47.30 -61.60 15.21
CA GLN A 641 -46.91 -61.42 16.60
C GLN A 641 -46.77 -59.92 16.98
N LYS A 642 -46.38 -59.06 16.02
CA LYS A 642 -46.33 -57.61 16.20
C LYS A 642 -47.71 -56.96 16.11
N ILE A 643 -48.61 -57.50 15.27
CA ILE A 643 -50.00 -57.00 15.12
C ILE A 643 -50.79 -57.08 16.42
N PHE A 644 -50.60 -58.12 17.25
CA PHE A 644 -51.34 -58.24 18.51
C PHE A 644 -50.74 -57.43 19.67
N LYS A 645 -49.42 -57.26 19.73
CA LYS A 645 -48.78 -56.40 20.75
C LYS A 645 -49.16 -54.92 20.63
N ILE A 646 -49.55 -54.46 19.43
CA ILE A 646 -50.00 -53.08 19.19
C ILE A 646 -51.45 -52.84 19.72
N SER A 647 -52.14 -53.87 20.24
CA SER A 647 -53.50 -53.71 20.76
C SER A 647 -53.58 -53.05 22.16
N ASP A 648 -52.47 -53.05 22.91
CA ASP A 648 -52.45 -52.63 24.32
C ASP A 648 -51.73 -51.27 24.50
N ASP A 649 -50.79 -50.92 23.62
CA ASP A 649 -50.04 -49.66 23.62
C ASP A 649 -50.80 -48.54 22.87
N SER A 650 -51.91 -48.04 23.42
CA SER A 650 -52.65 -46.91 22.81
C SER A 650 -53.15 -45.83 23.79
N GLU A 651 -52.32 -45.43 24.74
CA GLU A 651 -52.48 -44.15 25.46
C GLU A 651 -51.37 -43.17 25.06
N ASP A 652 -51.72 -42.16 24.26
CA ASP A 652 -51.18 -40.79 24.41
C ASP A 652 -51.97 -39.80 23.54
N SER A 653 -53.07 -39.27 24.08
CA SER A 653 -53.63 -37.96 23.74
C SER A 653 -54.65 -37.59 24.80
N SER A 654 -54.41 -36.52 25.53
CA SER A 654 -55.41 -35.93 26.43
C SER A 654 -56.64 -35.46 25.65
N ASP A 655 -57.83 -35.69 26.21
CA ASP A 655 -58.80 -34.60 26.39
C ASP A 655 -59.84 -35.00 27.45
N ASN A 656 -60.26 -34.01 28.26
CA ASN A 656 -61.26 -34.22 29.29
C ASN A 656 -62.66 -34.34 28.67
N ASN A 657 -63.43 -35.38 29.05
CA ASN A 657 -64.84 -35.18 29.39
C ASN A 657 -65.42 -36.34 30.20
N ASN A 658 -66.25 -36.00 31.19
CA ASN A 658 -67.02 -36.97 31.95
C ASN A 658 -68.16 -37.55 31.11
N ASN A 659 -68.32 -38.87 31.11
CA ASN A 659 -69.65 -39.45 31.31
C ASN A 659 -69.60 -40.91 31.78
N ASN A 660 -70.51 -41.25 32.69
CA ASN A 660 -70.72 -42.63 33.11
C ASN A 660 -71.34 -43.45 31.97
N ASN A 661 -70.84 -44.67 31.75
CA ASN A 661 -71.73 -45.83 31.64
C ASN A 661 -70.95 -47.15 31.83
N ASN A 662 -71.43 -47.98 32.76
CA ASN A 662 -70.97 -49.36 32.88
C ASN A 662 -71.54 -50.21 31.73
N ASN A 663 -70.73 -51.09 31.15
CA ASN A 663 -71.21 -52.40 30.69
C ASN A 663 -70.04 -53.38 30.48
N SER A 664 -70.13 -54.57 31.10
CA SER A 664 -69.09 -55.61 31.02
C SER A 664 -69.13 -56.37 29.70
N PHE A 665 -67.99 -56.85 29.20
CA PHE A 665 -67.94 -58.16 28.52
C PHE A 665 -66.56 -58.86 28.55
N ASP A 666 -66.53 -60.09 29.08
CA ASP A 666 -65.50 -61.16 29.06
C ASP A 666 -63.98 -60.80 29.01
N ASP A 667 -63.30 -60.95 30.16
CA ASP A 667 -61.85 -61.28 30.23
C ASP A 667 -61.65 -62.78 29.96
N ARG A 668 -61.01 -63.16 28.84
CA ARG A 668 -60.86 -64.58 28.44
C ARG A 668 -59.64 -64.97 27.59
N PHE A 669 -58.70 -64.07 27.33
CA PHE A 669 -57.47 -64.39 26.56
C PHE A 669 -56.18 -64.41 27.40
N SER A 670 -56.26 -64.01 28.66
CA SER A 670 -55.15 -63.75 29.59
C SER A 670 -54.40 -65.00 30.10
N ARG A 671 -54.43 -66.13 29.37
CA ARG A 671 -53.73 -67.39 29.74
C ARG A 671 -53.16 -68.13 28.52
N ILE A 672 -51.95 -67.75 28.11
CA ILE A 672 -51.00 -68.66 27.47
C ILE A 672 -49.77 -68.69 28.37
N ASN A 673 -49.41 -69.87 28.88
CA ASN A 673 -48.37 -70.00 29.90
C ASN A 673 -46.97 -69.73 29.32
N SER A 674 -46.17 -68.92 30.01
CA SER A 674 -44.71 -68.99 29.88
C SER A 674 -44.23 -70.38 30.32
N PRO A 675 -43.17 -70.95 29.70
CA PRO A 675 -42.60 -72.21 30.16
C PRO A 675 -42.03 -72.05 31.58
N LYS A 676 -42.40 -72.96 32.48
CA LYS A 676 -41.73 -73.07 33.79
C LYS A 676 -40.26 -73.39 33.57
N SER A 677 -39.37 -72.60 34.16
CA SER A 677 -38.02 -73.08 34.48
C SER A 677 -38.16 -74.24 35.46
N ILE A 678 -37.68 -75.42 35.05
CA ILE A 678 -37.51 -76.55 35.97
C ILE A 678 -36.22 -76.28 36.74
N ALA A 679 -36.34 -76.09 38.06
CA ALA A 679 -35.19 -76.17 38.93
C ALA A 679 -34.81 -77.64 39.12
N VAL A 680 -33.57 -77.99 38.82
CA VAL A 680 -32.89 -79.16 39.37
C VAL A 680 -31.71 -78.60 40.17
N ASN A 681 -31.72 -78.92 41.45
CA ASN A 681 -30.68 -78.57 42.41
C ASN A 681 -29.84 -79.81 42.72
N ASP A 682 -28.64 -79.58 43.27
CA ASP A 682 -27.84 -80.54 44.05
C ASP A 682 -27.21 -81.71 43.23
N ASP A 683 -25.96 -82.13 43.44
CA ASP A 683 -24.90 -81.60 44.33
C ASP A 683 -23.48 -82.05 43.87
N SER A 684 -22.47 -81.70 44.68
CA SER A 684 -21.09 -82.22 44.73
C SER A 684 -20.01 -81.48 43.92
N SER A 685 -19.15 -80.76 44.64
CA SER A 685 -17.81 -80.28 44.24
C SER A 685 -16.74 -81.29 44.77
N PRO A 686 -15.43 -80.97 44.98
CA PRO A 686 -14.54 -79.92 44.44
C PRO A 686 -13.12 -80.39 44.02
N THR A 687 -12.41 -79.61 43.18
CA THR A 687 -10.94 -79.31 43.25
C THR A 687 -10.61 -78.25 42.19
N LEU A 688 -10.11 -77.05 42.53
CA LEU A 688 -8.73 -76.70 42.93
C LEU A 688 -7.65 -76.93 41.85
N ALA A 689 -7.34 -75.89 41.06
CA ALA A 689 -5.97 -75.47 40.79
C ALA A 689 -5.90 -74.04 40.18
N THR A 690 -5.39 -73.10 40.97
CA THR A 690 -4.76 -71.88 40.46
C THR A 690 -3.52 -72.20 39.64
N THR A 691 -3.31 -71.52 38.51
CA THR A 691 -2.16 -70.61 38.30
C THR A 691 -2.35 -69.75 37.05
N SER A 692 -2.37 -68.43 37.22
CA SER A 692 -1.98 -67.49 36.17
C SER A 692 -0.74 -66.76 36.65
N CYS A 693 0.39 -66.93 35.97
CA CYS A 693 1.60 -66.15 36.25
C CYS A 693 2.60 -66.16 35.10
N LYS A 694 3.15 -64.97 34.82
CA LYS A 694 4.35 -64.68 34.01
C LYS A 694 4.25 -64.83 32.49
N TYR A 695 4.34 -63.66 31.85
CA TYR A 695 5.14 -63.39 30.65
C TYR A 695 6.23 -64.42 30.32
N SER A 696 6.33 -64.74 29.04
CA SER A 696 7.44 -64.22 28.22
C SER A 696 6.84 -63.51 27.01
#